data_AF-A0AAF0RZ76-F1
#
_entry.id   AF-A0AAF0RZ76-F1
#
_cell.length_a   1.000
_cell.length_b   1.000
_cell.length_c   1.000
_cell.angle_alpha   90.00
_cell.angle_beta   90.00
_cell.angle_gamma   90.00
#
_symmetry.space_group_name_H-M   'P 1'
#
loop_
_entity.id
_entity.type
_entity.pdbx_description
1 polymer ?
#
loop_
_entity_poly.entity_id
_entity_poly.type
_entity_poly.pdbx_seq_one_letter_code
_entity_poly.pdbx_strand_id
1 'polypeptide(L)'
;MKKVVAIIASMLALASVLVGFQLSGPNTSQDSASAVTGSSFSAGNIISDANFYDGASMSAAQIQSFLSTQVGTCASSSCLSNGRFSMNSRGSDPMCRAVTGGSNLSAAVMISRVAAACSISPKVILVTLQKEQTLVSGATARNPSASRLERAMGYACPDNVGGHCDPAYAGVGNQVYWSAWQWKRYGNPAGTSNYFTWFNPGVRQIQYNVPTSCGTKSVSVQNKATAALYYYTPYTPNTAALNNLYGTGDSCSAYGNRNFWRMYTDWFGSPTSNAQPQGRLDGVTGGAESVTVNGWAIDPTDKASTKVDVTVDSTVTRITASASRPDIGRAHPGFGNAHGFKSSIAAAPGSRKVCVTALGTDGLRSQSLGCKTVTVIKAAPFGAVNGVTAVPGGLRVNGWTIDPDKKATSIKARIAVDGKATTVTASASRSDVSRAYPGAGAKHGFDVTVPAAGGTRSVCVTGVNVGPGADKLLAACRSVRVPGSTPTGSVDSMTPTAAGIAIRGWTVDGDVTSPISVDVYVDGVGRRISANQSRSDIAKVFPVYGAAHGFSTTVAAKPGSHKVCVYAINAGAGTTNPALKCATIQVGSAPVGAFDSATAVSGGIAVSGWAWDADTTALIPVDVTVDGKATRVQTGAVRADVARAHPTAGRQRGWTTTITATAGTHQVCATAVDASGSSGTALGCKSVVVR
;
A
#
# COMPACT_ATOMS: atom_id res chain seq x y z
N MET A 1 3.19 68.67 -56.58
CA MET A 1 4.19 68.08 -55.66
C MET A 1 3.68 66.68 -55.31
N LYS A 2 3.99 65.67 -56.13
CA LYS A 2 5.11 64.71 -55.98
C LYS A 2 5.18 64.13 -54.55
N LYS A 3 5.14 62.83 -54.26
CA LYS A 3 5.08 61.56 -55.01
C LYS A 3 4.81 60.47 -53.93
N VAL A 4 3.94 59.48 -54.16
CA VAL A 4 4.26 58.02 -54.37
C VAL A 4 4.82 57.36 -53.09
N VAL A 5 4.24 56.28 -52.53
CA VAL A 5 4.29 54.89 -53.04
C VAL A 5 3.04 54.10 -52.65
N ALA A 6 2.67 53.21 -53.56
CA ALA A 6 1.52 52.35 -53.61
C ALA A 6 1.96 50.86 -53.65
N ILE A 7 1.07 49.96 -53.20
CA ILE A 7 0.76 48.61 -53.73
C ILE A 7 1.86 47.53 -53.50
N ILE A 8 1.58 46.32 -53.01
CA ILE A 8 1.10 45.14 -53.78
C ILE A 8 0.44 44.10 -52.86
N ALA A 9 -0.67 43.56 -53.35
CA ALA A 9 -1.41 42.40 -52.86
C ALA A 9 -0.72 41.07 -53.22
N SER A 10 -1.01 40.00 -52.46
CA SER A 10 -1.21 38.66 -53.04
C SER A 10 -1.87 37.73 -52.03
N MET A 11 -3.04 37.22 -52.44
CA MET A 11 -3.71 36.07 -51.84
C MET A 11 -2.90 34.80 -52.13
N LEU A 12 -2.81 33.90 -51.16
CA LEU A 12 -2.64 32.47 -51.40
C LEU A 12 -3.43 31.72 -50.33
N ALA A 13 -4.57 31.18 -50.77
CA ALA A 13 -5.34 30.21 -50.03
C ALA A 13 -4.55 28.91 -49.92
N LEU A 14 -4.34 28.44 -48.71
CA LEU A 14 -4.03 27.04 -48.42
C LEU A 14 -4.94 26.61 -47.28
N ALA A 15 -6.05 26.00 -47.67
CA ALA A 15 -6.91 25.24 -46.78
C ALA A 15 -6.06 24.16 -46.10
N SER A 16 -5.96 24.23 -44.78
CA SER A 16 -5.55 23.10 -43.96
C SER A 16 -6.50 23.02 -42.77
N VAL A 17 -7.26 21.92 -42.78
CA VAL A 17 -8.17 21.47 -41.73
C VAL A 17 -7.38 21.39 -40.42
N LEU A 18 -7.73 22.25 -39.46
CA LEU A 18 -7.32 22.11 -38.06
C LEU A 18 -8.58 21.94 -37.22
N VAL A 19 -8.81 20.68 -36.85
CA VAL A 19 -9.74 20.22 -35.84
C VAL A 19 -9.58 21.10 -34.60
N GLY A 20 -10.66 21.80 -34.24
CA GLY A 20 -10.72 22.59 -33.02
C GLY A 20 -10.59 21.70 -31.79
N PHE A 21 -9.38 21.59 -31.26
CA PHE A 21 -9.15 21.13 -29.90
C PHE A 21 -9.63 22.24 -28.95
N GLN A 22 -10.85 22.09 -28.43
CA GLN A 22 -11.27 22.82 -27.24
C GLN A 22 -10.44 22.33 -26.06
N LEU A 23 -9.33 23.01 -25.79
CA LEU A 23 -8.65 22.93 -24.50
C LEU A 23 -9.59 23.58 -23.46
N SER A 24 -10.40 22.75 -22.81
CA SER A 24 -11.06 23.10 -21.56
C SER A 24 -9.96 23.25 -20.49
N GLY A 25 -9.35 24.44 -20.44
CA GLY A 25 -8.51 24.82 -19.31
C GLY A 25 -9.35 24.84 -18.03
N PRO A 26 -8.77 24.57 -16.86
CA PRO A 26 -9.50 24.75 -15.61
C PRO A 26 -9.90 26.22 -15.52
N ASN A 27 -11.20 26.49 -15.52
CA ASN A 27 -11.75 27.76 -15.07
C ASN A 27 -11.31 27.94 -13.62
N THR A 28 -10.14 28.52 -13.42
CA THR A 28 -9.82 29.22 -12.19
C THR A 28 -10.78 30.39 -12.15
N SER A 29 -11.92 30.20 -11.48
CA SER A 29 -12.68 31.29 -10.89
C SER A 29 -11.72 32.00 -9.93
N GLN A 30 -10.97 32.95 -10.50
CA GLN A 30 -10.15 33.88 -9.76
C GLN A 30 -11.17 34.82 -9.11
N ASP A 31 -11.64 34.44 -7.92
CA ASP A 31 -12.43 35.33 -7.09
C ASP A 31 -11.66 36.63 -6.97
N SER A 32 -12.26 37.70 -7.47
CA SER A 32 -11.69 39.04 -7.42
C SER A 32 -11.48 39.37 -5.95
N ALA A 33 -10.23 39.61 -5.55
CA ALA A 33 -9.93 40.17 -4.24
C ALA A 33 -10.80 41.42 -4.07
N SER A 34 -11.73 41.39 -3.11
CA SER A 34 -12.58 42.54 -2.83
C SER A 34 -11.67 43.69 -2.42
N ALA A 35 -11.58 44.71 -3.27
CA ALA A 35 -10.78 45.89 -3.01
C ALA A 35 -11.19 46.50 -1.66
N VAL A 36 -10.21 46.96 -0.88
CA VAL A 36 -10.46 47.71 0.35
C VAL A 36 -11.38 48.87 0.02
N THR A 37 -12.48 49.05 0.75
CA THR A 37 -13.42 50.16 0.54
C THR A 37 -13.21 51.25 1.58
N GLY A 38 -13.32 52.51 1.16
CA GLY A 38 -13.09 53.67 2.03
C GLY A 38 -14.04 53.75 3.24
N SER A 39 -15.19 53.06 3.18
CA SER A 39 -16.14 52.95 4.29
C SER A 39 -15.60 52.20 5.51
N SER A 40 -14.53 51.40 5.34
CA SER A 40 -13.87 50.68 6.43
C SER A 40 -12.85 51.54 7.20
N PHE A 41 -12.55 52.75 6.72
CA PHE A 41 -11.61 53.65 7.39
C PHE A 41 -12.25 54.29 8.63
N SER A 42 -11.70 54.00 9.81
CA SER A 42 -12.07 54.66 11.05
C SER A 42 -11.02 55.70 11.44
N ALA A 43 -11.35 56.98 11.32
CA ALA A 43 -10.45 58.08 11.71
C ALA A 43 -10.03 58.00 13.19
N GLY A 44 -10.91 57.45 14.05
CA GLY A 44 -10.64 57.29 15.48
C GLY A 44 -9.80 56.08 15.83
N ASN A 45 -9.66 55.10 14.92
CA ASN A 45 -8.95 53.84 15.14
C ASN A 45 -8.30 53.38 13.84
N ILE A 46 -7.24 54.08 13.44
CA ILE A 46 -6.53 53.83 12.17
C ILE A 46 -5.78 52.49 12.25
N ILE A 47 -5.23 52.18 13.42
CA ILE A 47 -4.53 50.94 13.75
C ILE A 47 -4.62 50.74 15.27
N SER A 48 -4.71 49.50 15.72
CA SER A 48 -4.76 49.19 17.16
C SER A 48 -3.39 49.35 17.82
N ASP A 49 -3.36 49.65 19.12
CA ASP A 49 -2.11 49.68 19.90
C ASP A 49 -1.37 48.34 19.82
N ALA A 50 -2.11 47.22 19.81
CA ALA A 50 -1.55 45.88 19.68
C ALA A 50 -0.80 45.69 18.35
N ASN A 51 -1.37 46.13 17.22
CA ASN A 51 -0.73 45.98 15.92
C ASN A 51 0.38 47.01 15.66
N PHE A 52 0.31 48.20 16.29
CA PHE A 52 1.29 49.26 16.09
C PHE A 52 2.55 49.08 16.94
N TYR A 53 2.39 48.68 18.20
CA TYR A 53 3.50 48.55 19.17
C TYR A 53 4.04 47.11 19.30
N ASP A 54 3.60 46.17 18.46
CA ASP A 54 4.17 44.82 18.41
C ASP A 54 5.53 44.81 17.71
N GLY A 55 6.58 45.15 18.46
CA GLY A 55 7.97 45.13 17.98
C GLY A 55 8.48 43.76 17.54
N ALA A 56 7.73 42.67 17.80
CA ALA A 56 8.06 41.32 17.40
C ALA A 56 7.24 40.83 16.20
N SER A 57 6.40 41.68 15.59
CA SER A 57 5.43 41.26 14.57
C SER A 57 6.05 40.68 13.29
N MET A 58 7.35 40.88 13.06
CA MET A 58 8.11 40.22 12.00
C MET A 58 9.57 40.01 12.44
N SER A 59 10.11 38.82 12.19
CA SER A 59 11.55 38.54 12.28
C SER A 59 12.33 39.19 11.13
N ALA A 60 13.65 39.32 11.28
CA ALA A 60 14.52 39.78 10.20
C ALA A 60 14.34 38.96 8.90
N ALA A 61 14.14 37.65 9.01
CA ALA A 61 13.92 36.78 7.85
C ALA A 61 12.58 37.09 7.15
N GLN A 62 11.51 37.30 7.92
CA GLN A 62 10.19 37.67 7.37
C GLN A 62 10.23 39.06 6.71
N ILE A 63 10.92 40.03 7.32
CA ILE A 63 11.10 41.37 6.73
C ILE A 63 11.89 41.27 5.41
N GLN A 64 12.96 40.48 5.40
CA GLN A 64 13.76 40.26 4.19
C GLN A 64 12.92 39.64 3.08
N SER A 65 12.15 38.59 3.39
CA SER A 65 11.27 37.95 2.41
C SER A 65 10.23 38.93 1.87
N PHE A 66 9.61 39.73 2.75
CA PHE A 66 8.62 40.73 2.35
C PHE A 66 9.23 41.78 1.41
N LEU A 67 10.39 42.34 1.76
CA LEU A 67 11.10 43.31 0.91
C LEU A 67 11.47 42.71 -0.45
N SER A 68 11.99 41.47 -0.48
CA SER A 68 12.32 40.79 -1.74
C SER A 68 11.09 40.58 -2.62
N THR A 69 9.93 40.27 -2.05
CA THR A 69 8.67 40.15 -2.80
C THR A 69 8.15 41.49 -3.31
N GLN A 70 8.10 42.51 -2.44
CA GLN A 70 7.48 43.81 -2.78
C GLN A 70 8.34 44.66 -3.72
N VAL A 71 9.67 44.63 -3.57
CA VAL A 71 10.60 45.31 -4.47
C VAL A 71 10.70 44.55 -5.80
N GLY A 72 10.66 43.21 -5.74
CA GLY A 72 10.93 42.34 -6.88
C GLY A 72 12.41 42.40 -7.30
N THR A 73 12.68 42.40 -8.60
CA THR A 73 14.04 42.51 -9.11
C THR A 73 14.60 43.91 -8.87
N CYS A 74 15.55 43.99 -7.96
CA CYS A 74 16.28 45.20 -7.62
C CYS A 74 17.26 45.58 -8.76
N ALA A 75 17.23 46.84 -9.20
CA ALA A 75 17.99 47.33 -10.35
C ALA A 75 19.31 48.04 -9.97
N SER A 76 19.59 48.22 -8.67
CA SER A 76 20.85 48.77 -8.16
C SER A 76 21.21 48.16 -6.81
N SER A 77 22.41 48.34 -6.27
CA SER A 77 22.74 47.87 -4.91
C SER A 77 22.04 48.66 -3.81
N SER A 78 21.23 49.67 -4.14
CA SER A 78 20.65 50.63 -3.19
C SER A 78 19.23 50.30 -2.75
N CYS A 79 18.53 49.33 -3.36
CA CYS A 79 17.17 48.95 -2.92
C CYS A 79 17.19 48.38 -1.50
N LEU A 80 16.11 48.57 -0.75
CA LEU A 80 16.02 48.04 0.62
C LEU A 80 16.15 46.50 0.69
N SER A 81 15.79 45.77 -0.37
CA SER A 81 15.88 44.30 -0.40
C SER A 81 17.34 43.79 -0.47
N ASN A 82 18.25 44.55 -1.08
CA ASN A 82 19.62 44.09 -1.37
C ASN A 82 20.70 44.97 -0.72
N GLY A 83 20.38 46.23 -0.45
CA GLY A 83 21.31 47.23 0.01
C GLY A 83 21.82 47.03 1.43
N ARG A 84 22.96 47.68 1.68
CA ARG A 84 23.66 47.65 2.96
C ARG A 84 23.74 49.07 3.51
N PHE A 85 23.38 49.20 4.77
CA PHE A 85 23.17 50.49 5.41
C PHE A 85 23.85 50.55 6.79
N SER A 86 24.20 51.77 7.18
CA SER A 86 24.79 52.06 8.48
C SER A 86 23.72 52.50 9.48
N MET A 87 23.89 52.12 10.75
CA MET A 87 23.11 52.59 11.89
C MET A 87 24.02 52.71 13.11
N ASN A 88 23.90 53.80 13.85
CA ASN A 88 24.68 54.01 15.07
C ASN A 88 24.13 53.17 16.23
N SER A 89 25.02 52.70 17.11
CA SER A 89 24.61 52.12 18.39
C SER A 89 24.06 53.21 19.30
N ARG A 90 23.03 52.89 20.08
CA ARG A 90 22.35 53.84 20.98
C ARG A 90 22.03 53.18 22.32
N GLY A 91 22.21 53.92 23.41
CA GLY A 91 21.86 53.49 24.76
C GLY A 91 20.36 53.35 24.96
N SER A 92 19.97 52.80 26.11
CA SER A 92 18.55 52.73 26.51
C SER A 92 18.08 54.07 27.04
N ASP A 93 16.83 54.42 26.74
CA ASP A 93 16.10 55.56 27.30
C ASP A 93 14.61 55.19 27.48
N PRO A 94 13.74 56.12 27.94
CA PRO A 94 12.31 55.84 28.09
C PRO A 94 11.54 55.47 26.81
N MET A 95 12.07 55.77 25.62
CA MET A 95 11.43 55.48 24.34
C MET A 95 11.84 54.11 23.81
N CYS A 96 13.14 53.80 23.86
CA CYS A 96 13.71 52.59 23.28
C CYS A 96 14.74 51.95 24.20
N ARG A 97 14.78 50.61 24.21
CA ARG A 97 15.93 49.87 24.76
C ARG A 97 17.19 50.13 23.94
N ALA A 98 18.35 49.74 24.47
CA ALA A 98 19.61 49.86 23.75
C ALA A 98 19.56 49.13 22.40
N VAL A 99 20.07 49.78 21.36
CA VAL A 99 20.15 49.24 19.99
C VAL A 99 21.61 49.12 19.58
N THR A 100 22.01 47.93 19.13
CA THR A 100 23.33 47.72 18.54
C THR A 100 23.33 48.10 17.06
N GLY A 101 24.18 49.06 16.71
CA GLY A 101 24.42 49.52 15.35
C GLY A 101 25.30 48.60 14.51
N GLY A 102 25.81 49.13 13.41
CA GLY A 102 26.71 48.48 12.46
C GLY A 102 26.79 49.25 11.15
N SER A 103 27.88 49.09 10.39
CA SER A 103 28.13 49.79 9.12
C SER A 103 27.73 49.00 7.87
N ASN A 104 27.31 47.74 8.01
CA ASN A 104 27.01 46.84 6.89
C ASN A 104 25.76 45.97 7.15
N LEU A 105 24.66 46.60 7.56
CA LEU A 105 23.42 45.91 7.89
C LEU A 105 22.48 45.84 6.68
N SER A 106 21.77 44.73 6.49
CA SER A 106 20.61 44.76 5.58
C SER A 106 19.48 45.59 6.22
N ALA A 107 18.59 46.14 5.39
CA ALA A 107 17.41 46.86 5.89
C ALA A 107 16.58 45.97 6.83
N ALA A 108 16.47 44.68 6.53
CA ALA A 108 15.73 43.73 7.35
C ALA A 108 16.30 43.57 8.78
N VAL A 109 17.62 43.44 8.90
CA VAL A 109 18.27 43.35 10.22
C VAL A 109 18.10 44.66 10.98
N MET A 110 18.33 45.79 10.32
CA MET A 110 18.18 47.12 10.92
C MET A 110 16.76 47.37 11.44
N ILE A 111 15.75 47.15 10.60
CA ILE A 111 14.33 47.29 10.98
C ILE A 111 14.02 46.37 12.16
N SER A 112 14.43 45.10 12.12
CA SER A 112 14.16 44.16 13.22
C SER A 112 14.77 44.58 14.57
N ARG A 113 15.99 45.13 14.55
CA ARG A 113 16.66 45.61 15.78
C ARG A 113 15.96 46.83 16.37
N VAL A 114 15.64 47.81 15.53
CA VAL A 114 14.94 49.03 15.96
C VAL A 114 13.53 48.69 16.46
N ALA A 115 12.79 47.88 15.70
CA ALA A 115 11.45 47.43 16.05
C ALA A 115 11.42 46.77 17.43
N ALA A 116 12.32 45.82 17.68
CA ALA A 116 12.41 45.12 18.96
C ALA A 116 12.79 46.06 20.11
N ALA A 117 13.72 46.99 19.88
CA ALA A 117 14.18 47.89 20.93
C ALA A 117 13.16 48.96 21.30
N CYS A 118 12.49 49.56 20.32
CA CYS A 118 11.50 50.61 20.53
C CYS A 118 10.08 50.06 20.75
N SER A 119 9.85 48.77 20.54
CA SER A 119 8.50 48.16 20.53
C SER A 119 7.59 48.86 19.51
N ILE A 120 8.05 48.91 18.26
CA ILE A 120 7.30 49.43 17.11
C ILE A 120 7.26 48.34 16.05
N SER A 121 6.08 48.04 15.51
CA SER A 121 5.92 46.97 14.55
C SER A 121 6.75 47.17 13.28
N PRO A 122 7.52 46.16 12.83
CA PRO A 122 8.16 46.18 11.52
C PRO A 122 7.19 46.48 10.38
N LYS A 123 5.93 46.05 10.47
CA LYS A 123 4.88 46.35 9.48
C LYS A 123 4.62 47.85 9.37
N VAL A 124 4.56 48.55 10.51
CA VAL A 124 4.40 50.02 10.58
C VAL A 124 5.59 50.74 9.94
N ILE A 125 6.81 50.26 10.22
CA ILE A 125 8.04 50.81 9.63
C ILE A 125 8.04 50.64 8.11
N LEU A 126 7.71 49.43 7.61
CA LEU A 126 7.64 49.13 6.18
C LEU A 126 6.58 49.98 5.46
N VAL A 127 5.38 50.10 6.04
CA VAL A 127 4.33 50.97 5.47
C VAL A 127 4.78 52.42 5.42
N THR A 128 5.46 52.90 6.47
CA THR A 128 5.94 54.28 6.50
C THR A 128 7.05 54.54 5.47
N LEU A 129 8.02 53.62 5.32
CA LEU A 129 9.06 53.70 4.28
C LEU A 129 8.45 53.81 2.87
N GLN A 130 7.33 53.13 2.63
CA GLN A 130 6.58 53.25 1.38
C GLN A 130 5.83 54.56 1.28
N LYS A 131 5.09 54.93 2.32
CA LYS A 131 4.25 56.11 2.35
C LYS A 131 5.07 57.39 2.13
N GLU A 132 6.26 57.45 2.69
CA GLU A 132 7.10 58.65 2.72
C GLU A 132 8.04 58.77 1.52
N GLN A 133 8.63 57.66 1.05
CA GLN A 133 9.64 57.70 0.00
C GLN A 133 9.47 56.64 -1.11
N THR A 134 8.39 55.85 -1.09
CA THR A 134 8.13 54.79 -2.09
C THR A 134 9.27 53.76 -2.16
N LEU A 135 9.81 53.36 -1.00
CA LEU A 135 11.03 52.53 -0.91
C LEU A 135 10.79 51.02 -0.82
N VAL A 136 9.54 50.55 -0.75
CA VAL A 136 9.21 49.13 -0.52
C VAL A 136 8.60 48.48 -1.76
N SER A 137 7.82 49.20 -2.55
CA SER A 137 7.17 48.70 -3.76
C SER A 137 7.08 49.77 -4.85
N GLY A 138 7.16 49.34 -6.12
CA GLY A 138 7.09 50.20 -7.30
C GLY A 138 8.46 50.52 -7.93
N ALA A 139 8.45 51.34 -9.00
CA ALA A 139 9.66 51.63 -9.77
C ALA A 139 10.76 52.31 -8.95
N THR A 140 10.39 53.23 -8.05
CA THR A 140 11.33 53.92 -7.15
C THR A 140 12.04 52.95 -6.19
N ALA A 141 11.32 51.96 -5.64
CA ALA A 141 11.89 50.98 -4.73
C ALA A 141 12.98 50.11 -5.40
N ARG A 142 12.89 49.90 -6.72
CA ARG A 142 13.87 49.13 -7.51
C ARG A 142 15.15 49.90 -7.83
N ASN A 143 15.14 51.23 -7.74
CA ASN A 143 16.33 52.06 -7.95
C ASN A 143 16.22 53.40 -7.19
N PRO A 144 16.31 53.37 -5.85
CA PRO A 144 16.15 54.59 -5.07
C PRO A 144 17.38 55.50 -5.17
N SER A 145 17.15 56.81 -5.28
CA SER A 145 18.24 57.80 -5.21
C SER A 145 18.79 57.92 -3.79
N ALA A 146 20.05 58.33 -3.67
CA ALA A 146 20.68 58.62 -2.37
C ALA A 146 19.83 59.61 -1.54
N SER A 147 19.32 60.66 -2.18
CA SER A 147 18.46 61.66 -1.54
C SER A 147 17.17 61.10 -0.95
N ARG A 148 16.58 60.03 -1.52
CA ARG A 148 15.41 59.36 -0.94
C ARG A 148 15.79 58.48 0.25
N LEU A 149 16.94 57.79 0.16
CA LEU A 149 17.45 56.95 1.24
C LEU A 149 17.91 57.75 2.46
N GLU A 150 18.44 58.95 2.25
CA GLU A 150 18.79 59.89 3.32
C GLU A 150 17.57 60.32 4.15
N ARG A 151 16.39 60.33 3.52
CA ARG A 151 15.12 60.85 4.06
C ARG A 151 14.07 59.75 4.17
N ALA A 152 14.51 58.51 4.33
CA ALA A 152 13.73 57.30 4.08
C ALA A 152 12.33 57.28 4.72
N MET A 153 12.17 57.95 5.86
CA MET A 153 10.88 58.07 6.55
C MET A 153 10.41 59.52 6.73
N GLY A 154 11.16 60.51 6.27
CA GLY A 154 10.80 61.93 6.41
C GLY A 154 10.99 62.51 7.81
N TYR A 155 11.73 61.83 8.70
CA TYR A 155 12.01 62.35 10.03
C TYR A 155 12.98 63.53 9.97
N ALA A 156 12.66 64.61 10.72
CA ALA A 156 13.39 65.87 10.74
C ALA A 156 13.55 66.54 9.36
N CYS A 157 12.52 66.41 8.51
CA CYS A 157 12.42 67.03 7.19
C CYS A 157 11.24 68.01 7.14
N PRO A 158 11.31 69.19 7.79
CA PRO A 158 10.16 70.07 7.85
C PRO A 158 9.91 70.79 6.51
N ASP A 159 8.64 70.93 6.13
CA ASP A 159 8.23 71.49 4.83
C ASP A 159 8.55 72.99 4.71
N ASN A 160 8.70 73.71 5.83
CA ASN A 160 8.88 75.17 5.90
C ASN A 160 10.32 75.65 5.65
N VAL A 161 11.29 74.75 5.46
CA VAL A 161 12.68 75.08 5.11
C VAL A 161 13.03 74.61 3.70
N GLY A 162 12.08 74.61 2.78
CA GLY A 162 12.29 74.15 1.40
C GLY A 162 12.55 72.64 1.30
N GLY A 163 12.12 71.86 2.31
CA GLY A 163 12.31 70.42 2.36
C GLY A 163 13.74 69.97 2.69
N HIS A 164 14.59 70.85 3.24
CA HIS A 164 15.90 70.45 3.75
C HIS A 164 15.74 69.66 5.05
N CYS A 165 16.20 68.40 5.05
CA CYS A 165 16.25 67.57 6.25
C CYS A 165 17.48 67.89 7.08
N ASP A 166 17.36 67.81 8.39
CA ASP A 166 18.51 67.95 9.29
C ASP A 166 19.53 66.82 9.00
N PRO A 167 20.78 67.16 8.57
CA PRO A 167 21.80 66.18 8.21
C PRO A 167 22.15 65.20 9.33
N ALA A 168 21.95 65.56 10.61
CA ALA A 168 22.23 64.69 11.74
C ALA A 168 21.34 63.42 11.78
N TYR A 169 20.21 63.45 11.06
CA TYR A 169 19.24 62.36 10.99
C TYR A 169 19.24 61.65 9.63
N ALA A 170 20.17 62.01 8.74
CA ALA A 170 20.23 61.44 7.40
C ALA A 170 20.63 59.95 7.42
N GLY A 171 20.08 59.21 6.45
CA GLY A 171 20.39 57.82 6.15
C GLY A 171 19.35 56.84 6.71
N VAL A 172 19.17 55.72 6.00
CA VAL A 172 18.12 54.72 6.30
C VAL A 172 18.11 54.31 7.78
N GLY A 173 19.27 54.05 8.39
CA GLY A 173 19.34 53.64 9.79
C GLY A 173 18.95 54.69 10.80
N ASN A 174 19.33 55.95 10.57
CA ASN A 174 18.91 57.05 11.44
C ASN A 174 17.43 57.36 11.27
N GLN A 175 16.94 57.36 10.02
CA GLN A 175 15.53 57.59 9.73
C GLN A 175 14.63 56.53 10.37
N VAL A 176 15.01 55.24 10.29
CA VAL A 176 14.28 54.14 10.94
C VAL A 176 14.31 54.26 12.46
N TYR A 177 15.49 54.48 13.07
CA TYR A 177 15.60 54.60 14.52
C TYR A 177 14.81 55.79 15.06
N TRP A 178 15.03 56.99 14.51
CA TRP A 178 14.44 58.20 15.08
C TRP A 178 12.95 58.33 14.83
N SER A 179 12.43 57.80 13.72
CA SER A 179 10.98 57.69 13.51
C SER A 179 10.34 56.76 14.56
N ALA A 180 10.96 55.60 14.81
CA ALA A 180 10.49 54.66 15.83
C ALA A 180 10.55 55.24 17.24
N TRP A 181 11.65 55.90 17.57
CA TRP A 181 11.83 56.65 18.83
C TRP A 181 10.76 57.73 18.99
N GLN A 182 10.49 58.49 17.93
CA GLN A 182 9.54 59.60 17.96
C GLN A 182 8.10 59.11 18.17
N TRP A 183 7.70 58.00 17.55
CA TRP A 183 6.39 57.39 17.82
C TRP A 183 6.22 56.94 19.27
N LYS A 184 7.29 56.53 19.94
CA LYS A 184 7.27 56.26 21.39
C LYS A 184 7.18 57.55 22.18
N ARG A 185 7.93 58.58 21.78
CA ARG A 185 7.92 59.89 22.43
C ARG A 185 6.54 60.56 22.39
N TYR A 186 5.77 60.40 21.30
CA TYR A 186 4.40 60.90 21.18
C TYR A 186 3.43 60.34 22.24
N GLY A 187 3.73 59.15 22.79
CA GLY A 187 2.96 58.55 23.87
C GLY A 187 3.22 59.16 25.26
N ASN A 188 4.10 60.16 25.37
CA ASN A 188 4.63 60.71 26.62
C ASN A 188 4.98 59.60 27.65
N PRO A 189 5.97 58.74 27.35
CA PRO A 189 6.36 57.66 28.25
C PRO A 189 6.83 58.23 29.59
N ALA A 190 6.67 57.44 30.66
CA ALA A 190 7.07 57.84 32.01
C ALA A 190 8.55 58.27 32.05
N GLY A 191 8.85 59.33 32.80
CA GLY A 191 10.18 59.93 32.83
C GLY A 191 10.45 60.94 31.71
N THR A 192 9.45 61.31 30.91
CA THR A 192 9.54 62.39 29.91
C THR A 192 8.50 63.49 30.15
N SER A 193 8.67 64.65 29.52
CA SER A 193 7.69 65.74 29.61
C SER A 193 6.38 65.41 28.87
N ASN A 194 5.25 65.88 29.41
CA ASN A 194 3.92 65.75 28.79
C ASN A 194 3.71 66.79 27.67
N TYR A 195 4.58 66.78 26.66
CA TYR A 195 4.54 67.74 25.57
C TYR A 195 3.44 67.41 24.54
N PHE A 196 3.28 66.13 24.18
CA PHE A 196 2.36 65.74 23.10
C PHE A 196 0.94 65.57 23.64
N THR A 197 0.14 66.64 23.60
CA THR A 197 -1.23 66.66 24.14
C THR A 197 -2.33 67.00 23.12
N TRP A 198 -1.97 67.44 21.90
CA TRP A 198 -2.94 67.86 20.88
C TRP A 198 -3.76 66.75 20.19
N PHE A 199 -3.26 65.51 20.09
CA PHE A 199 -3.94 64.37 19.45
C PHE A 199 -4.07 63.14 20.37
N ASN A 200 -3.80 63.29 21.67
CA ASN A 200 -3.99 62.20 22.65
C ASN A 200 -5.46 61.71 22.66
N PRO A 201 -5.74 60.49 23.18
CA PRO A 201 -7.07 59.90 23.13
C PRO A 201 -8.21 60.80 23.64
N GLY A 202 -9.36 60.74 22.97
CA GLY A 202 -10.53 61.58 23.18
C GLY A 202 -10.99 62.28 21.90
N VAL A 203 -12.02 63.13 22.01
CA VAL A 203 -12.56 63.88 20.87
C VAL A 203 -11.63 65.03 20.50
N ARG A 204 -11.12 65.03 19.26
CA ARG A 204 -10.21 66.05 18.72
C ARG A 204 -10.75 66.60 17.41
N GLN A 205 -10.54 67.89 17.17
CA GLN A 205 -10.81 68.51 15.87
C GLN A 205 -9.56 68.39 15.00
N ILE A 206 -9.63 67.55 13.98
CA ILE A 206 -8.48 67.26 13.11
C ILE A 206 -8.76 67.84 11.73
N GLN A 207 -7.83 68.63 11.19
CA GLN A 207 -7.97 69.27 9.89
C GLN A 207 -7.98 68.26 8.74
N TYR A 208 -8.67 68.60 7.66
CA TYR A 208 -8.65 67.80 6.44
C TYR A 208 -7.39 68.03 5.58
N ASN A 209 -6.81 69.23 5.61
CA ASN A 209 -5.58 69.60 4.91
C ASN A 209 -4.94 70.87 5.52
N VAL A 210 -3.78 71.31 5.02
CA VAL A 210 -3.03 72.50 5.48
C VAL A 210 -3.89 73.78 5.45
N PRO A 211 -4.64 74.10 4.37
CA PRO A 211 -5.49 75.30 4.37
C PRO A 211 -6.64 75.14 5.35
N THR A 212 -6.79 76.11 6.27
CA THR A 212 -7.87 76.11 7.27
C THR A 212 -9.26 76.15 6.63
N SER A 213 -9.38 76.67 5.40
CA SER A 213 -10.61 76.68 4.59
C SER A 213 -11.14 75.28 4.27
N CYS A 214 -10.30 74.23 4.35
CA CYS A 214 -10.73 72.85 4.17
C CYS A 214 -11.51 72.30 5.37
N GLY A 215 -11.51 72.99 6.51
CA GLY A 215 -12.25 72.61 7.71
C GLY A 215 -11.64 71.46 8.51
N THR A 216 -12.38 71.01 9.53
CA THR A 216 -11.98 69.94 10.45
C THR A 216 -13.03 68.84 10.51
N LYS A 217 -12.62 67.66 10.99
CA LYS A 217 -13.48 66.57 11.41
C LYS A 217 -13.38 66.39 12.92
N SER A 218 -14.53 66.20 13.57
CA SER A 218 -14.56 65.69 14.94
C SER A 218 -14.19 64.21 14.93
N VAL A 219 -13.04 63.87 15.51
CA VAL A 219 -12.50 62.51 15.57
C VAL A 219 -12.39 62.08 17.02
N SER A 220 -13.08 61.01 17.40
CA SER A 220 -12.85 60.35 18.69
C SER A 220 -11.62 59.44 18.57
N VAL A 221 -10.43 59.96 18.89
CA VAL A 221 -9.18 59.20 18.87
C VAL A 221 -9.21 58.16 19.99
N GLN A 222 -9.18 56.87 19.63
CA GLN A 222 -9.45 55.77 20.54
C GLN A 222 -8.20 55.22 21.24
N ASN A 223 -7.01 55.37 20.66
CA ASN A 223 -5.79 54.74 21.16
C ASN A 223 -4.52 55.56 20.85
N LYS A 224 -3.40 55.16 21.47
CA LYS A 224 -2.12 55.90 21.38
C LYS A 224 -1.48 55.78 20.00
N ALA A 225 -1.64 54.65 19.33
CA ALA A 225 -1.12 54.41 17.99
C ALA A 225 -1.77 55.33 16.95
N THR A 226 -3.09 55.48 17.01
CA THR A 226 -3.84 56.42 16.15
C THR A 226 -3.41 57.86 16.44
N ALA A 227 -3.23 58.22 17.72
CA ALA A 227 -2.68 59.53 18.10
C ALA A 227 -1.28 59.75 17.51
N ALA A 228 -0.39 58.76 17.60
CA ALA A 228 0.98 58.82 17.06
C ALA A 228 1.00 59.05 15.54
N LEU A 229 0.07 58.45 14.79
CA LEU A 229 -0.08 58.69 13.35
C LEU A 229 -0.53 60.12 13.04
N TYR A 230 -1.44 60.70 13.83
CA TYR A 230 -1.82 62.11 13.68
C TYR A 230 -0.69 63.07 14.08
N TYR A 231 0.13 62.75 15.09
CA TYR A 231 1.32 63.55 15.36
C TYR A 231 2.34 63.49 14.22
N TYR A 232 2.45 62.34 13.55
CA TYR A 232 3.36 62.16 12.41
C TYR A 232 2.84 62.81 11.13
N THR A 233 1.52 62.77 10.90
CA THR A 233 0.87 63.37 9.73
C THR A 233 -0.49 63.96 10.16
N PRO A 234 -0.56 65.27 10.45
CA PRO A 234 -1.65 65.88 11.22
C PRO A 234 -2.94 66.17 10.43
N TYR A 235 -3.33 65.26 9.53
CA TYR A 235 -4.53 65.41 8.70
C TYR A 235 -5.34 64.12 8.62
N THR A 236 -6.66 64.27 8.64
CA THR A 236 -7.61 63.16 8.43
C THR A 236 -8.16 63.22 7.00
N PRO A 237 -8.34 62.09 6.29
CA PRO A 237 -8.86 62.15 4.93
C PRO A 237 -10.31 62.63 4.89
N ASN A 238 -10.63 63.42 3.87
CA ASN A 238 -12.01 63.79 3.55
C ASN A 238 -12.68 62.71 2.70
N THR A 239 -13.97 62.90 2.39
CA THR A 239 -14.76 61.94 1.60
C THR A 239 -14.18 61.71 0.20
N ALA A 240 -13.69 62.76 -0.47
CA ALA A 240 -13.07 62.63 -1.80
C ALA A 240 -11.83 61.72 -1.77
N ALA A 241 -10.96 61.89 -0.76
CA ALA A 241 -9.79 61.04 -0.56
C ALA A 241 -10.17 59.57 -0.27
N LEU A 242 -11.25 59.32 0.48
CA LEU A 242 -11.74 57.97 0.81
C LEU A 242 -12.48 57.29 -0.36
N ASN A 243 -13.15 58.05 -1.21
CA ASN A 243 -13.81 57.53 -2.41
C ASN A 243 -12.80 57.10 -3.48
N ASN A 244 -11.62 57.73 -3.52
CA ASN A 244 -10.54 57.37 -4.44
C ASN A 244 -9.30 56.87 -3.69
N LEU A 245 -9.38 55.66 -3.12
CA LEU A 245 -8.31 55.15 -2.25
C LEU A 245 -6.96 55.03 -2.94
N TYR A 246 -6.88 54.70 -4.23
CA TYR A 246 -5.61 54.50 -4.95
C TYR A 246 -5.20 55.70 -5.82
N GLY A 247 -6.04 56.74 -5.88
CA GLY A 247 -5.79 57.94 -6.68
C GLY A 247 -5.87 59.23 -5.85
N THR A 248 -6.08 60.31 -6.59
CA THR A 248 -6.15 61.69 -6.10
C THR A 248 -7.60 62.06 -5.80
N GLY A 249 -7.82 62.78 -4.70
CA GLY A 249 -9.09 63.42 -4.38
C GLY A 249 -9.12 64.88 -4.84
N ASP A 250 -9.84 65.72 -4.11
CA ASP A 250 -9.93 67.18 -4.34
C ASP A 250 -8.78 67.97 -3.67
N SER A 251 -8.83 69.30 -3.75
CA SER A 251 -7.83 70.20 -3.14
C SER A 251 -7.76 70.13 -1.61
N CYS A 252 -8.79 69.59 -0.95
CA CYS A 252 -8.84 69.40 0.51
C CYS A 252 -8.52 67.97 0.95
N SER A 253 -8.08 67.12 0.03
CA SER A 253 -7.73 65.73 0.29
C SER A 253 -6.33 65.60 0.88
N ALA A 254 -6.24 65.07 2.11
CA ALA A 254 -4.98 64.59 2.68
C ALA A 254 -4.84 63.07 2.54
N TYR A 255 -3.61 62.64 2.22
CA TYR A 255 -3.35 61.24 1.85
C TYR A 255 -2.57 60.45 2.88
N GLY A 256 -1.87 61.08 3.84
CA GLY A 256 -0.95 60.39 4.75
C GLY A 256 -1.60 59.24 5.52
N ASN A 257 -2.51 59.56 6.43
CA ASN A 257 -3.19 58.55 7.26
C ASN A 257 -4.04 57.57 6.45
N ARG A 258 -4.68 58.05 5.37
CA ARG A 258 -5.38 57.18 4.40
C ARG A 258 -4.42 56.16 3.78
N ASN A 259 -3.28 56.63 3.27
CA ASN A 259 -2.31 55.82 2.57
C ASN A 259 -1.68 54.80 3.51
N PHE A 260 -1.36 55.21 4.75
CA PHE A 260 -0.89 54.31 5.79
C PHE A 260 -1.88 53.17 6.02
N TRP A 261 -3.14 53.50 6.33
CA TRP A 261 -4.19 52.53 6.61
C TRP A 261 -4.41 51.55 5.45
N ARG A 262 -4.54 52.08 4.22
CA ARG A 262 -4.75 51.28 3.02
C ARG A 262 -3.55 50.38 2.74
N MET A 263 -2.32 50.90 2.76
CA MET A 263 -1.11 50.09 2.53
C MET A 263 -0.92 49.00 3.60
N TYR A 264 -1.20 49.31 4.87
CA TYR A 264 -1.19 48.30 5.92
C TYR A 264 -2.23 47.21 5.64
N THR A 265 -3.44 47.61 5.24
CA THR A 265 -4.53 46.68 4.91
C THR A 265 -4.19 45.79 3.72
N ASP A 266 -3.68 46.38 2.63
CA ASP A 266 -3.28 45.68 1.41
C ASP A 266 -2.17 44.65 1.65
N TRP A 267 -1.25 44.93 2.59
CA TRP A 267 -0.08 44.09 2.82
C TRP A 267 -0.23 43.10 3.97
N PHE A 268 -0.99 43.47 5.00
CA PHE A 268 -0.98 42.77 6.29
C PHE A 268 -2.38 42.49 6.85
N GLY A 269 -3.44 42.84 6.11
CA GLY A 269 -4.83 42.67 6.55
C GLY A 269 -5.29 43.75 7.53
N SER A 270 -6.41 43.52 8.22
CA SER A 270 -7.05 44.55 9.05
C SER A 270 -6.09 45.16 10.08
N PRO A 271 -5.88 46.49 10.08
CA PRO A 271 -4.98 47.14 11.03
C PRO A 271 -5.53 47.16 12.45
N THR A 272 -6.80 46.82 12.66
CA THR A 272 -7.45 46.84 13.98
C THR A 272 -7.74 45.44 14.53
N SER A 273 -7.69 44.38 13.72
CA SER A 273 -7.89 42.99 14.17
C SER A 273 -6.56 42.30 14.49
N ASN A 274 -6.52 41.52 15.58
CA ASN A 274 -5.37 40.72 16.01
C ASN A 274 -5.75 39.28 16.41
N ALA A 275 -6.90 38.80 15.94
CA ALA A 275 -7.43 37.47 16.31
C ALA A 275 -6.54 36.34 15.78
N GLN A 276 -6.27 35.32 16.59
CA GLN A 276 -5.53 34.12 16.15
C GLN A 276 -6.39 33.23 15.24
N PRO A 277 -5.78 32.42 14.35
CA PRO A 277 -6.47 31.35 13.66
C PRO A 277 -7.18 30.41 14.63
N GLN A 278 -8.32 29.88 14.22
CA GLN A 278 -9.15 28.97 15.00
C GLN A 278 -9.25 27.62 14.27
N GLY A 279 -9.49 26.55 15.00
CA GLY A 279 -9.67 25.23 14.40
C GLY A 279 -9.63 24.10 15.39
N ARG A 280 -9.68 22.89 14.87
CA ARG A 280 -9.58 21.66 15.67
C ARG A 280 -8.95 20.53 14.87
N LEU A 281 -8.09 19.77 15.55
CA LEU A 281 -7.68 18.45 15.11
C LEU A 281 -8.77 17.42 15.50
N ASP A 282 -9.49 16.91 14.52
CA ASP A 282 -10.56 15.94 14.74
C ASP A 282 -10.00 14.52 14.88
N GLY A 283 -8.96 14.19 14.11
CA GLY A 283 -8.39 12.84 14.12
C GLY A 283 -6.97 12.75 13.57
N VAL A 284 -6.22 11.81 14.14
CA VAL A 284 -4.97 11.27 13.57
C VAL A 284 -5.05 9.75 13.63
N THR A 285 -4.75 9.11 12.51
CA THR A 285 -4.68 7.65 12.36
C THR A 285 -3.36 7.27 11.72
N GLY A 286 -2.64 6.32 12.34
CA GLY A 286 -1.45 5.71 11.75
C GLY A 286 -1.84 4.61 10.75
N GLY A 287 -1.17 4.58 9.60
CA GLY A 287 -1.32 3.57 8.56
C GLY A 287 0.01 2.87 8.28
N ALA A 288 0.07 2.15 7.17
CA ALA A 288 1.34 1.65 6.65
C ALA A 288 2.16 2.84 6.13
N GLU A 289 3.30 3.09 6.78
CA GLU A 289 4.29 4.13 6.42
C GLU A 289 3.70 5.53 6.20
N SER A 290 2.58 5.82 6.86
CA SER A 290 1.85 7.06 6.69
C SER A 290 1.01 7.39 7.93
N VAL A 291 0.67 8.66 8.06
CA VAL A 291 -0.31 9.16 9.02
C VAL A 291 -1.39 9.94 8.27
N THR A 292 -2.65 9.68 8.59
CA THR A 292 -3.77 10.47 8.07
C THR A 292 -4.25 11.42 9.16
N VAL A 293 -4.35 12.71 8.84
CA VAL A 293 -4.91 13.75 9.72
C VAL A 293 -6.20 14.29 9.13
N ASN A 294 -7.14 14.69 9.98
CA ASN A 294 -8.32 15.43 9.58
C ASN A 294 -8.77 16.43 10.64
N GLY A 295 -9.43 17.50 10.20
CA GLY A 295 -9.89 18.59 11.05
C GLY A 295 -10.45 19.75 10.27
N TRP A 296 -10.43 20.94 10.87
CA TRP A 296 -10.80 22.20 10.23
C TRP A 296 -9.98 23.36 10.80
N ALA A 297 -9.84 24.43 10.02
CA ALA A 297 -9.18 25.66 10.43
C ALA A 297 -9.76 26.88 9.69
N ILE A 298 -9.95 27.99 10.40
CA ILE A 298 -10.39 29.29 9.89
C ILE A 298 -9.46 30.38 10.42
N ASP A 299 -9.14 31.39 9.61
CA ASP A 299 -8.52 32.62 10.06
C ASP A 299 -9.60 33.71 10.20
N PRO A 300 -9.95 34.16 11.42
CA PRO A 300 -10.99 35.17 11.60
C PRO A 300 -10.73 36.49 10.88
N THR A 301 -9.49 36.75 10.46
CA THR A 301 -9.11 37.98 9.74
C THR A 301 -9.17 37.83 8.22
N ASP A 302 -9.38 36.62 7.69
CA ASP A 302 -9.38 36.34 6.25
C ASP A 302 -10.36 35.21 5.90
N LYS A 303 -11.23 35.46 4.93
CA LYS A 303 -12.25 34.49 4.49
C LYS A 303 -11.69 33.35 3.64
N ALA A 304 -10.45 33.45 3.15
CA ALA A 304 -9.80 32.40 2.38
C ALA A 304 -9.52 31.14 3.22
N SER A 305 -9.43 29.98 2.55
CA SER A 305 -9.09 28.71 3.20
C SER A 305 -7.74 28.80 3.92
N THR A 306 -7.73 28.40 5.19
CA THR A 306 -6.57 28.56 6.08
C THR A 306 -5.48 27.51 5.79
N LYS A 307 -4.20 27.90 5.88
CA LYS A 307 -3.08 26.96 5.75
C LYS A 307 -2.84 26.24 7.08
N VAL A 308 -2.44 24.98 7.02
CA VAL A 308 -2.23 24.13 8.18
C VAL A 308 -0.89 23.40 8.04
N ASP A 309 -0.04 23.51 9.05
CA ASP A 309 1.19 22.73 9.16
C ASP A 309 0.90 21.45 9.94
N VAL A 310 1.24 20.32 9.33
CA VAL A 310 1.18 19.00 9.96
C VAL A 310 2.61 18.54 10.21
N THR A 311 2.98 18.48 11.47
CA THR A 311 4.32 18.09 11.93
C THR A 311 4.30 16.64 12.38
N VAL A 312 5.05 15.79 11.69
CA VAL A 312 5.32 14.40 12.11
C VAL A 312 6.72 14.34 12.68
N ASP A 313 6.81 14.16 14.01
CA ASP A 313 8.03 14.34 14.80
C ASP A 313 8.67 15.73 14.55
N SER A 314 9.66 15.83 13.66
CA SER A 314 10.31 17.11 13.27
C SER A 314 10.01 17.56 11.84
N THR A 315 9.35 16.72 11.03
CA THR A 315 9.10 17.00 9.62
C THR A 315 7.76 17.69 9.43
N VAL A 316 7.77 18.87 8.81
CA VAL A 316 6.56 19.69 8.58
C VAL A 316 6.06 19.51 7.14
N THR A 317 4.78 19.17 6.99
CA THR A 317 4.06 19.19 5.71
C THR A 317 2.95 20.22 5.77
N ARG A 318 2.97 21.21 4.87
CA ARG A 318 1.95 22.25 4.79
C ARG A 318 0.82 21.85 3.84
N ILE A 319 -0.42 21.96 4.30
CA ILE A 319 -1.64 21.73 3.52
C ILE A 319 -2.58 22.94 3.60
N THR A 320 -3.56 23.01 2.71
CA THR A 320 -4.64 24.03 2.76
C THR A 320 -5.92 23.36 3.24
N ALA A 321 -6.60 23.97 4.22
CA ALA A 321 -7.88 23.51 4.72
C ALA A 321 -9.02 23.95 3.78
N SER A 322 -9.06 23.43 2.56
CA SER A 322 -10.08 23.78 1.55
C SER A 322 -11.18 22.73 1.39
N ALA A 323 -11.14 21.63 2.13
CA ALA A 323 -12.16 20.59 2.07
C ALA A 323 -13.50 21.11 2.62
N SER A 324 -14.61 20.67 2.02
CA SER A 324 -15.95 21.10 2.43
C SER A 324 -16.32 20.56 3.82
N ARG A 325 -16.72 21.46 4.72
CA ARG A 325 -17.22 21.23 6.08
C ARG A 325 -18.48 22.08 6.33
N PRO A 326 -19.66 21.63 5.88
CA PRO A 326 -20.91 22.38 6.02
C PRO A 326 -21.32 22.67 7.47
N ASP A 327 -20.91 21.81 8.41
CA ASP A 327 -21.08 22.02 9.84
C ASP A 327 -20.31 23.25 10.34
N ILE A 328 -19.07 23.42 9.88
CA ILE A 328 -18.25 24.58 10.20
C ILE A 328 -18.79 25.84 9.51
N GLY A 329 -19.20 25.74 8.24
CA GLY A 329 -19.84 26.85 7.53
C GLY A 329 -21.12 27.35 8.20
N ARG A 330 -21.91 26.46 8.81
CA ARG A 330 -23.09 26.86 9.63
C ARG A 330 -22.72 27.54 10.94
N ALA A 331 -21.67 27.07 11.62
CA ALA A 331 -21.18 27.69 12.85
C ALA A 331 -20.48 29.05 12.59
N HIS A 332 -19.93 29.24 11.38
CA HIS A 332 -19.21 30.44 10.95
C HIS A 332 -19.74 30.95 9.59
N PRO A 333 -20.96 31.51 9.51
CA PRO A 333 -21.66 31.80 8.25
C PRO A 333 -20.92 32.72 7.27
N GLY A 334 -19.99 33.55 7.75
CA GLY A 334 -19.22 34.48 6.93
C GLY A 334 -18.04 33.87 6.15
N PHE A 335 -17.72 32.59 6.38
CA PHE A 335 -16.51 31.91 5.85
C PHE A 335 -16.82 30.85 4.77
N GLY A 336 -18.07 30.39 4.67
CA GLY A 336 -18.45 29.29 3.78
C GLY A 336 -17.95 27.91 4.26
N ASN A 337 -18.04 26.91 3.40
CA ASN A 337 -17.78 25.51 3.78
C ASN A 337 -16.32 25.07 3.59
N ALA A 338 -15.50 25.81 2.84
CA ALA A 338 -14.18 25.36 2.40
C ALA A 338 -13.08 25.59 3.46
N HIS A 339 -13.25 25.00 4.65
CA HIS A 339 -12.37 25.20 5.81
C HIS A 339 -11.96 23.89 6.52
N GLY A 340 -12.25 22.74 5.92
CA GLY A 340 -11.82 21.43 6.39
C GLY A 340 -10.47 20.98 5.83
N PHE A 341 -9.77 20.09 6.53
CA PHE A 341 -8.62 19.39 5.98
C PHE A 341 -8.73 17.89 6.23
N LYS A 342 -8.25 17.11 5.26
CA LYS A 342 -7.96 15.68 5.39
C LYS A 342 -6.78 15.33 4.48
N SER A 343 -5.69 14.82 5.04
CA SER A 343 -4.49 14.50 4.26
C SER A 343 -3.76 13.29 4.82
N SER A 344 -3.11 12.53 3.94
CA SER A 344 -2.22 11.43 4.30
C SER A 344 -0.78 11.85 4.03
N ILE A 345 0.08 11.72 5.04
CA ILE A 345 1.47 12.19 5.04
C ILE A 345 2.36 10.99 5.28
N ALA A 346 3.41 10.86 4.47
CA ALA A 346 4.40 9.80 4.63
C ALA A 346 5.10 9.92 6.00
N ALA A 347 5.23 8.80 6.69
CA ALA A 347 5.82 8.74 8.02
C ALA A 347 6.58 7.43 8.19
N ALA A 348 7.75 7.48 8.80
CA ALA A 348 8.51 6.26 9.04
C ALA A 348 7.77 5.34 10.05
N PRO A 349 7.94 4.01 9.98
CA PRO A 349 7.34 3.08 10.94
C PRO A 349 7.75 3.34 12.40
N GLY A 350 6.87 3.02 13.35
CA GLY A 350 7.08 3.21 14.78
C GLY A 350 6.06 4.15 15.43
N SER A 351 6.29 4.49 16.70
CA SER A 351 5.49 5.48 17.41
C SER A 351 5.85 6.89 16.91
N ARG A 352 4.87 7.64 16.42
CA ARG A 352 5.05 8.97 15.81
C ARG A 352 4.18 10.00 16.49
N LYS A 353 4.75 11.14 16.88
CA LYS A 353 4.00 12.28 17.41
C LYS A 353 3.58 13.17 16.25
N VAL A 354 2.28 13.33 16.05
CA VAL A 354 1.72 14.17 14.99
C VAL A 354 1.07 15.39 15.62
N CYS A 355 1.53 16.58 15.27
CA CYS A 355 0.98 17.86 15.71
C CYS A 355 0.43 18.63 14.52
N VAL A 356 -0.65 19.37 14.72
CA VAL A 356 -1.28 20.18 13.68
C VAL A 356 -1.40 21.63 14.16
N THR A 357 -1.01 22.58 13.31
CA THR A 357 -1.00 24.01 13.61
C THR A 357 -1.65 24.79 12.46
N ALA A 358 -2.69 25.56 12.75
CA ALA A 358 -3.27 26.52 11.81
C ALA A 358 -2.39 27.76 11.70
N LEU A 359 -2.29 28.31 10.49
CA LEU A 359 -1.50 29.50 10.19
C LEU A 359 -2.42 30.61 9.70
N GLY A 360 -2.24 31.81 10.24
CA GLY A 360 -2.90 33.00 9.72
C GLY A 360 -2.48 33.25 8.27
N THR A 361 -3.35 33.87 7.48
CA THR A 361 -3.07 34.13 6.06
C THR A 361 -1.95 35.15 5.87
N ASP A 362 -1.67 35.95 6.91
CA ASP A 362 -0.49 36.81 7.02
C ASP A 362 0.83 36.04 7.20
N GLY A 363 0.79 34.75 7.54
CA GLY A 363 1.96 33.91 7.79
C GLY A 363 2.70 34.23 9.10
N LEU A 364 2.11 35.03 9.98
CA LEU A 364 2.73 35.57 11.19
C LEU A 364 2.01 35.11 12.46
N ARG A 365 0.72 34.79 12.35
CA ARG A 365 -0.09 34.20 13.43
C ARG A 365 -0.18 32.69 13.27
N SER A 366 -0.23 31.97 14.40
CA SER A 366 -0.43 30.52 14.37
C SER A 366 -1.11 30.02 15.63
N GLN A 367 -1.89 28.97 15.48
CA GLN A 367 -2.62 28.33 16.58
C GLN A 367 -2.43 26.82 16.52
N SER A 368 -1.96 26.21 17.60
CA SER A 368 -1.92 24.75 17.69
C SER A 368 -3.35 24.20 17.77
N LEU A 369 -3.68 23.25 16.91
CA LEU A 369 -4.97 22.58 16.84
C LEU A 369 -4.99 21.26 17.63
N GLY A 370 -3.81 20.77 18.05
CA GLY A 370 -3.64 19.57 18.86
C GLY A 370 -2.49 18.68 18.39
N CYS A 371 -2.14 17.71 19.23
CA CYS A 371 -1.18 16.66 18.90
C CYS A 371 -1.74 15.28 19.29
N LYS A 372 -1.37 14.25 18.55
CA LYS A 372 -1.69 12.85 18.87
C LYS A 372 -0.52 11.95 18.50
N THR A 373 -0.21 11.00 19.37
CA THR A 373 0.76 9.94 19.08
C THR A 373 0.03 8.77 18.43
N VAL A 374 0.55 8.27 17.32
CA VAL A 374 0.00 7.12 16.58
C VAL A 374 1.10 6.13 16.25
N THR A 375 0.73 4.86 16.09
CA THR A 375 1.64 3.82 15.61
C THR A 375 1.54 3.73 14.10
N VAL A 376 2.65 3.97 13.42
CA VAL A 376 2.82 3.73 11.99
C VAL A 376 3.39 2.32 11.81
N ILE A 377 2.69 1.48 11.05
CA ILE A 377 3.13 0.11 10.83
C ILE A 377 4.04 0.04 9.60
N LYS A 378 4.93 -0.95 9.60
CA LYS A 378 5.72 -1.31 8.43
C LYS A 378 4.79 -1.93 7.39
N ALA A 379 4.85 -1.52 6.14
CA ALA A 379 4.13 -2.25 5.11
C ALA A 379 4.81 -3.59 4.87
N ALA A 380 4.06 -4.56 4.34
CA ALA A 380 4.58 -5.86 3.99
C ALA A 380 3.87 -6.35 2.72
N PRO A 381 4.51 -7.22 1.91
CA PRO A 381 3.89 -7.78 0.73
C PRO A 381 2.60 -8.50 1.07
N PHE A 382 1.64 -8.41 0.16
CA PHE A 382 0.42 -9.19 0.20
C PHE A 382 0.14 -9.75 -1.19
N GLY A 383 -0.63 -10.83 -1.26
CA GLY A 383 -0.85 -11.54 -2.51
C GLY A 383 -1.64 -12.82 -2.32
N ALA A 384 -1.64 -13.65 -3.35
CA ALA A 384 -2.29 -14.95 -3.31
C ALA A 384 -1.52 -15.99 -4.13
N VAL A 385 -1.60 -17.24 -3.67
CA VAL A 385 -1.20 -18.41 -4.45
C VAL A 385 -2.45 -19.01 -5.09
N ASN A 386 -2.57 -18.87 -6.40
CA ASN A 386 -3.74 -19.35 -7.14
C ASN A 386 -3.65 -20.87 -7.34
N GLY A 387 -2.50 -21.39 -7.75
CA GLY A 387 -2.32 -22.81 -8.05
C GLY A 387 -0.92 -23.32 -7.74
N VAL A 388 -0.85 -24.56 -7.25
CA VAL A 388 0.36 -25.36 -7.14
C VAL A 388 -0.02 -26.74 -7.67
N THR A 389 0.44 -27.09 -8.87
CA THR A 389 0.01 -28.30 -9.58
C THR A 389 1.21 -29.09 -10.08
N ALA A 390 1.20 -30.41 -9.90
CA ALA A 390 2.21 -31.29 -10.50
C ALA A 390 2.06 -31.29 -12.02
N VAL A 391 3.17 -31.09 -12.72
CA VAL A 391 3.29 -31.07 -14.19
C VAL A 391 4.54 -31.85 -14.58
N PRO A 392 4.68 -32.25 -15.86
CA PRO A 392 5.94 -32.81 -16.32
C PRO A 392 7.14 -31.94 -15.98
N GLY A 393 8.16 -32.54 -15.37
CA GLY A 393 9.37 -31.85 -14.91
C GLY A 393 9.28 -31.11 -13.56
N GLY A 394 8.13 -31.10 -12.88
CA GLY A 394 8.03 -30.58 -11.50
C GLY A 394 6.67 -29.99 -11.10
N LEU A 395 6.68 -28.75 -10.61
CA LEU A 395 5.52 -28.06 -10.05
C LEU A 395 5.27 -26.73 -10.76
N ARG A 396 4.10 -26.57 -11.38
CA ARG A 396 3.64 -25.25 -11.85
C ARG A 396 3.02 -24.49 -10.69
N VAL A 397 3.59 -23.32 -10.39
CA VAL A 397 3.19 -22.43 -9.30
C VAL A 397 2.78 -21.09 -9.89
N ASN A 398 1.54 -20.68 -9.64
CA ASN A 398 1.03 -19.40 -10.10
C ASN A 398 0.30 -18.63 -9.01
N GLY A 399 0.32 -17.30 -9.14
CA GLY A 399 -0.18 -16.37 -8.14
C GLY A 399 0.13 -14.92 -8.49
N TRP A 400 0.07 -14.05 -7.49
CA TRP A 400 0.45 -12.66 -7.59
C TRP A 400 0.88 -12.11 -6.22
N THR A 401 1.66 -11.04 -6.22
CA THR A 401 2.08 -10.35 -4.98
C THR A 401 2.39 -8.88 -5.25
N ILE A 402 2.00 -8.00 -4.33
CA ILE A 402 2.21 -6.55 -4.35
C ILE A 402 2.88 -6.14 -3.04
N ASP A 403 3.82 -5.20 -3.12
CA ASP A 403 4.35 -4.52 -1.94
C ASP A 403 3.77 -3.09 -1.86
N PRO A 404 3.08 -2.71 -0.75
CA PRO A 404 2.59 -1.35 -0.57
C PRO A 404 3.67 -0.27 -0.58
N ASP A 405 4.94 -0.61 -0.28
CA ASP A 405 6.06 0.32 -0.28
C ASP A 405 6.45 0.75 -1.70
N LYS A 406 6.21 -0.12 -2.70
CA LYS A 406 6.48 0.10 -4.12
C LYS A 406 5.35 -0.42 -5.02
N LYS A 407 4.13 0.09 -4.81
CA LYS A 407 2.88 -0.40 -5.47
C LYS A 407 2.99 -0.56 -6.99
N ALA A 408 3.67 0.37 -7.68
CA ALA A 408 3.80 0.36 -9.14
C ALA A 408 4.95 -0.54 -9.65
N THR A 409 5.73 -1.16 -8.77
CA THR A 409 6.90 -1.97 -9.12
C THR A 409 6.66 -3.43 -8.80
N SER A 410 6.85 -4.32 -9.79
CA SER A 410 6.80 -5.76 -9.58
C SER A 410 7.88 -6.20 -8.58
N ILE A 411 7.48 -6.91 -7.53
CA ILE A 411 8.41 -7.48 -6.55
C ILE A 411 8.70 -8.94 -6.84
N LYS A 412 9.61 -9.54 -6.05
CA LYS A 412 9.98 -10.96 -6.21
C LYS A 412 9.02 -11.86 -5.41
N ALA A 413 8.67 -13.00 -5.99
CA ALA A 413 8.07 -14.13 -5.30
C ALA A 413 9.14 -15.22 -5.11
N ARG A 414 9.31 -15.67 -3.87
CA ARG A 414 10.21 -16.78 -3.50
C ARG A 414 9.38 -18.03 -3.29
N ILE A 415 9.61 -19.03 -4.14
CA ILE A 415 8.94 -20.33 -4.12
C ILE A 415 9.92 -21.34 -3.54
N ALA A 416 9.63 -21.86 -2.35
CA ALA A 416 10.45 -22.88 -1.71
C ALA A 416 9.78 -24.25 -1.84
N VAL A 417 10.52 -25.22 -2.38
CA VAL A 417 10.14 -26.64 -2.44
C VAL A 417 11.04 -27.41 -1.49
N ASP A 418 10.48 -28.00 -0.43
CA ASP A 418 11.21 -28.67 0.65
C ASP A 418 12.36 -27.81 1.22
N GLY A 419 12.13 -26.50 1.33
CA GLY A 419 13.11 -25.52 1.81
C GLY A 419 14.08 -24.98 0.75
N LYS A 420 14.20 -25.62 -0.43
CA LYS A 420 15.03 -25.10 -1.53
C LYS A 420 14.27 -24.02 -2.31
N ALA A 421 14.82 -22.81 -2.32
CA ALA A 421 14.15 -21.64 -2.88
C ALA A 421 14.52 -21.34 -4.35
N THR A 422 13.51 -21.05 -5.15
CA THR A 422 13.59 -20.41 -6.46
C THR A 422 12.91 -19.05 -6.38
N THR A 423 13.55 -18.00 -6.87
CA THR A 423 12.99 -16.64 -6.81
C THR A 423 12.68 -16.13 -8.21
N VAL A 424 11.49 -15.57 -8.39
CA VAL A 424 11.00 -15.07 -9.68
C VAL A 424 10.43 -13.67 -9.50
N THR A 425 10.59 -12.80 -10.49
CA THR A 425 9.94 -11.48 -10.47
C THR A 425 8.48 -11.63 -10.88
N ALA A 426 7.55 -11.14 -10.07
CA ALA A 426 6.12 -11.24 -10.32
C ALA A 426 5.67 -10.18 -11.34
N SER A 427 6.11 -10.30 -12.59
CA SER A 427 5.84 -9.31 -13.66
C SER A 427 4.76 -9.75 -14.67
N ALA A 428 4.19 -10.94 -14.52
CA ALA A 428 3.12 -11.42 -15.39
C ALA A 428 1.85 -10.55 -15.24
N SER A 429 1.14 -10.35 -16.34
CA SER A 429 -0.04 -9.48 -16.38
C SER A 429 -1.27 -10.15 -15.75
N ARG A 430 -1.96 -9.42 -14.87
CA ARG A 430 -3.17 -9.83 -14.15
C ARG A 430 -4.19 -8.68 -14.11
N SER A 431 -5.14 -8.68 -15.03
CA SER A 431 -6.15 -7.62 -15.15
C SER A 431 -7.17 -7.62 -14.01
N ASP A 432 -7.39 -8.77 -13.39
CA ASP A 432 -8.15 -8.91 -12.15
C ASP A 432 -7.47 -8.19 -10.98
N VAL A 433 -6.14 -8.34 -10.86
CA VAL A 433 -5.35 -7.64 -9.84
C VAL A 433 -5.37 -6.14 -10.07
N SER A 434 -5.21 -5.66 -11.32
CA SER A 434 -5.30 -4.22 -11.61
C SER A 434 -6.68 -3.64 -11.34
N ARG A 435 -7.76 -4.41 -11.52
CA ARG A 435 -9.12 -3.95 -11.21
C ARG A 435 -9.36 -3.81 -9.71
N ALA A 436 -8.83 -4.74 -8.91
CA ALA A 436 -8.92 -4.68 -7.45
C ALA A 436 -7.95 -3.67 -6.83
N TYR A 437 -6.78 -3.48 -7.43
CA TYR A 437 -5.72 -2.58 -6.96
C TYR A 437 -5.24 -1.64 -8.10
N PRO A 438 -6.06 -0.65 -8.51
CA PRO A 438 -5.76 0.21 -9.66
C PRO A 438 -4.40 0.91 -9.59
N GLY A 439 -4.00 1.36 -8.39
CA GLY A 439 -2.72 2.03 -8.17
C GLY A 439 -1.47 1.13 -8.29
N ALA A 440 -1.64 -0.19 -8.38
CA ALA A 440 -0.53 -1.13 -8.57
C ALA A 440 -0.31 -1.49 -10.04
N GLY A 441 -1.36 -1.45 -10.87
CA GLY A 441 -1.32 -1.93 -12.25
C GLY A 441 -1.38 -3.45 -12.38
N ALA A 442 -1.23 -3.97 -13.60
CA ALA A 442 -1.45 -5.39 -13.90
C ALA A 442 -0.21 -6.29 -13.73
N LYS A 443 1.01 -5.72 -13.69
CA LYS A 443 2.27 -6.48 -13.71
C LYS A 443 2.68 -6.95 -12.31
N HIS A 444 1.89 -7.82 -11.70
CA HIS A 444 2.13 -8.33 -10.34
C HIS A 444 1.94 -9.85 -10.22
N GLY A 445 1.72 -10.55 -11.34
CA GLY A 445 1.52 -11.99 -11.39
C GLY A 445 2.83 -12.78 -11.53
N PHE A 446 2.82 -14.04 -11.08
CA PHE A 446 3.84 -15.03 -11.40
C PHE A 446 3.18 -16.32 -11.85
N ASP A 447 3.81 -17.02 -12.79
CA ASP A 447 3.40 -18.33 -13.30
C ASP A 447 4.64 -19.06 -13.82
N VAL A 448 5.15 -20.01 -13.03
CA VAL A 448 6.45 -20.62 -13.27
C VAL A 448 6.42 -22.10 -12.95
N THR A 449 7.22 -22.90 -13.68
CA THR A 449 7.47 -24.31 -13.35
C THR A 449 8.76 -24.41 -12.56
N VAL A 450 8.68 -24.94 -11.34
CA VAL A 450 9.83 -25.20 -10.47
C VAL A 450 10.15 -26.69 -10.50
N PRO A 451 11.40 -27.09 -10.84
CA PRO A 451 11.81 -28.48 -10.81
C PRO A 451 11.61 -29.10 -9.41
N ALA A 452 11.03 -30.28 -9.36
CA ALA A 452 10.78 -31.01 -8.13
C ALA A 452 10.94 -32.51 -8.34
N ALA A 453 11.60 -33.19 -7.40
CA ALA A 453 11.73 -34.64 -7.45
C ALA A 453 10.38 -35.33 -7.13
N GLY A 454 10.21 -36.56 -7.61
CA GLY A 454 9.01 -37.36 -7.35
C GLY A 454 8.80 -37.62 -5.84
N GLY A 455 7.55 -37.60 -5.38
CA GLY A 455 7.16 -37.75 -3.98
C GLY A 455 6.24 -36.63 -3.48
N THR A 456 5.90 -36.66 -2.19
CA THR A 456 5.16 -35.57 -1.55
C THR A 456 6.10 -34.41 -1.25
N ARG A 457 5.77 -33.22 -1.73
CA ARG A 457 6.60 -32.00 -1.63
C ARG A 457 5.87 -30.89 -0.90
N SER A 458 6.58 -30.21 0.00
CA SER A 458 6.08 -29.02 0.69
C SER A 458 6.44 -27.77 -0.11
N VAL A 459 5.43 -26.99 -0.49
CA VAL A 459 5.59 -25.80 -1.33
C VAL A 459 5.12 -24.56 -0.58
N CYS A 460 6.04 -23.63 -0.32
CA CYS A 460 5.76 -22.36 0.32
C CYS A 460 6.04 -21.21 -0.65
N VAL A 461 5.16 -20.21 -0.72
CA VAL A 461 5.36 -19.02 -1.57
C VAL A 461 5.36 -17.77 -0.73
N THR A 462 6.44 -17.01 -0.81
CA THR A 462 6.70 -15.81 -0.02
C THR A 462 6.87 -14.60 -0.94
N GLY A 463 6.11 -13.53 -0.71
CA GLY A 463 6.37 -12.23 -1.31
C GLY A 463 7.59 -11.60 -0.64
N VAL A 464 8.59 -11.25 -1.44
CA VAL A 464 9.85 -10.65 -0.94
C VAL A 464 9.67 -9.15 -0.81
N ASN A 465 9.88 -8.64 0.40
CA ASN A 465 9.62 -7.25 0.77
C ASN A 465 10.64 -6.29 0.17
N VAL A 466 10.16 -5.10 -0.21
CA VAL A 466 10.97 -3.98 -0.68
C VAL A 466 10.67 -2.75 0.18
N GLY A 467 11.41 -2.58 1.26
CA GLY A 467 11.18 -1.51 2.23
C GLY A 467 11.61 -1.93 3.63
N PRO A 468 11.18 -1.21 4.68
CA PRO A 468 11.53 -1.50 6.07
C PRO A 468 10.68 -2.64 6.69
N GLY A 469 9.67 -3.12 5.95
CA GLY A 469 8.88 -4.32 6.20
C GLY A 469 9.65 -5.64 6.21
N ALA A 470 8.91 -6.73 6.15
CA ALA A 470 9.46 -8.09 6.15
C ALA A 470 8.77 -8.95 5.09
N ASP A 471 9.52 -9.93 4.57
CA ASP A 471 9.00 -10.95 3.65
C ASP A 471 7.74 -11.61 4.22
N LYS A 472 6.73 -11.83 3.37
CA LYS A 472 5.42 -12.34 3.80
C LYS A 472 5.06 -13.64 3.10
N LEU A 473 4.73 -14.67 3.88
CA LEU A 473 4.12 -15.89 3.35
C LEU A 473 2.73 -15.57 2.77
N LEU A 474 2.53 -15.82 1.47
CA LEU A 474 1.33 -15.40 0.74
C LEU A 474 0.12 -16.33 0.98
N ALA A 475 0.39 -17.59 1.33
CA ALA A 475 -0.60 -18.58 1.71
C ALA A 475 0.07 -19.67 2.54
N ALA A 476 -0.70 -20.42 3.33
CA ALA A 476 -0.18 -21.62 3.99
C ALA A 476 0.51 -22.55 2.98
N CYS A 477 1.62 -23.16 3.38
CA CYS A 477 2.36 -24.08 2.52
C CYS A 477 1.46 -25.25 2.09
N ARG A 478 1.61 -25.69 0.85
CA ARG A 478 0.82 -26.78 0.26
C ARG A 478 1.67 -28.04 0.13
N SER A 479 1.11 -29.17 0.53
CA SER A 479 1.69 -30.48 0.23
C SER A 479 1.15 -31.00 -1.11
N VAL A 480 2.03 -31.26 -2.07
CA VAL A 480 1.65 -31.72 -3.41
C VAL A 480 2.42 -32.99 -3.75
N ARG A 481 1.71 -34.00 -4.26
CA ARG A 481 2.34 -35.23 -4.74
C ARG A 481 2.79 -35.03 -6.18
N VAL A 482 4.10 -35.12 -6.39
CA VAL A 482 4.74 -34.99 -7.71
C VAL A 482 5.07 -36.40 -8.21
N PRO A 483 4.60 -36.83 -9.39
CA PRO A 483 5.13 -38.05 -9.99
C PRO A 483 6.57 -37.78 -10.47
N GLY A 484 7.49 -38.71 -10.19
CA GLY A 484 8.89 -38.60 -10.62
C GLY A 484 9.13 -39.26 -11.98
N SER A 485 10.36 -39.17 -12.47
CA SER A 485 10.87 -39.87 -13.67
C SER A 485 11.06 -41.39 -13.48
N THR A 486 10.40 -41.97 -12.49
CA THR A 486 10.24 -43.41 -12.36
C THR A 486 8.75 -43.63 -12.15
N PRO A 487 8.09 -44.42 -13.00
CA PRO A 487 6.66 -44.62 -12.92
C PRO A 487 6.18 -44.96 -11.52
N THR A 488 5.09 -44.36 -11.11
CA THR A 488 4.42 -44.69 -9.85
C THR A 488 3.04 -45.24 -10.17
N GLY A 489 2.68 -46.34 -9.53
CA GLY A 489 1.39 -46.98 -9.74
C GLY A 489 1.05 -47.95 -8.63
N SER A 490 -0.07 -48.63 -8.80
CA SER A 490 -0.48 -49.73 -7.94
C SER A 490 -1.24 -50.79 -8.71
N VAL A 491 -1.11 -52.03 -8.27
CA VAL A 491 -2.02 -53.12 -8.69
C VAL A 491 -3.11 -53.26 -7.63
N ASP A 492 -4.30 -52.81 -7.99
CA ASP A 492 -5.47 -52.84 -7.10
C ASP A 492 -5.92 -54.28 -6.83
N SER A 493 -5.82 -55.15 -7.83
CA SER A 493 -6.24 -56.56 -7.70
C SER A 493 -5.57 -57.48 -8.70
N MET A 494 -5.25 -58.70 -8.24
CA MET A 494 -4.95 -59.86 -9.07
C MET A 494 -5.87 -60.98 -8.59
N THR A 495 -6.83 -61.37 -9.40
CA THR A 495 -7.91 -62.28 -8.97
C THR A 495 -8.01 -63.46 -9.95
N PRO A 496 -7.97 -64.72 -9.47
CA PRO A 496 -8.22 -65.87 -10.32
C PRO A 496 -9.67 -65.87 -10.79
N THR A 497 -9.88 -66.28 -12.03
CA THR A 497 -11.17 -66.37 -12.72
C THR A 497 -11.17 -67.64 -13.57
N ALA A 498 -12.34 -68.09 -14.03
CA ALA A 498 -12.42 -69.21 -14.96
C ALA A 498 -11.64 -69.00 -16.28
N ALA A 499 -11.37 -67.75 -16.66
CA ALA A 499 -10.63 -67.39 -17.88
C ALA A 499 -9.12 -67.16 -17.63
N GLY A 500 -8.62 -67.37 -16.41
CA GLY A 500 -7.24 -67.07 -15.99
C GLY A 500 -7.19 -66.00 -14.90
N ILE A 501 -6.21 -65.10 -14.93
CA ILE A 501 -5.95 -64.12 -13.88
C ILE A 501 -6.37 -62.72 -14.34
N ALA A 502 -7.40 -62.15 -13.71
CA ALA A 502 -7.85 -60.79 -13.94
C ALA A 502 -7.02 -59.80 -13.12
N ILE A 503 -6.45 -58.80 -13.78
CA ILE A 503 -5.52 -57.84 -13.21
C ILE A 503 -6.04 -56.42 -13.47
N ARG A 504 -6.00 -55.58 -12.44
CA ARG A 504 -6.47 -54.19 -12.49
C ARG A 504 -5.52 -53.31 -11.70
N GLY A 505 -5.30 -52.09 -12.17
CA GLY A 505 -4.47 -51.12 -11.47
C GLY A 505 -4.41 -49.79 -12.19
N TRP A 506 -3.40 -49.01 -11.83
CA TRP A 506 -3.09 -47.74 -12.48
C TRP A 506 -1.59 -47.45 -12.41
N THR A 507 -1.10 -46.62 -13.31
CA THR A 507 0.28 -46.11 -13.25
C THR A 507 0.40 -44.77 -13.98
N VAL A 508 1.28 -43.90 -13.48
CA VAL A 508 1.60 -42.58 -14.04
C VAL A 508 3.12 -42.42 -14.08
N ASP A 509 3.65 -41.90 -15.18
CA ASP A 509 5.03 -41.44 -15.28
C ASP A 509 5.05 -39.91 -15.17
N GLY A 510 5.95 -39.36 -14.37
CA GLY A 510 6.06 -37.93 -14.16
C GLY A 510 6.49 -37.17 -15.40
N ASP A 511 7.12 -37.81 -16.37
CA ASP A 511 7.76 -37.12 -17.50
C ASP A 511 6.81 -36.90 -18.69
N VAL A 512 5.69 -37.63 -18.76
CA VAL A 512 4.71 -37.52 -19.86
C VAL A 512 3.27 -37.49 -19.33
N THR A 513 2.40 -36.72 -19.98
CA THR A 513 0.96 -36.70 -19.63
C THR A 513 0.16 -37.85 -20.25
N SER A 514 0.69 -38.45 -21.32
CA SER A 514 0.08 -39.60 -21.99
C SER A 514 0.14 -40.88 -21.13
N PRO A 515 -0.83 -41.80 -21.28
CA PRO A 515 -0.75 -43.12 -20.64
C PRO A 515 0.51 -43.87 -21.05
N ILE A 516 1.13 -44.55 -20.08
CA ILE A 516 2.29 -45.40 -20.31
C ILE A 516 1.92 -46.87 -20.54
N SER A 517 2.92 -47.66 -20.93
CA SER A 517 2.76 -49.11 -21.07
C SER A 517 2.92 -49.83 -19.73
N VAL A 518 2.32 -50.99 -19.60
CA VAL A 518 2.43 -51.91 -18.46
C VAL A 518 2.75 -53.29 -18.99
N ASP A 519 3.79 -53.93 -18.43
CA ASP A 519 4.10 -55.32 -18.72
C ASP A 519 3.57 -56.23 -17.62
N VAL A 520 2.83 -57.25 -18.01
CA VAL A 520 2.34 -58.30 -17.13
C VAL A 520 3.06 -59.59 -17.50
N TYR A 521 3.81 -60.15 -16.56
CA TYR A 521 4.47 -61.44 -16.69
C TYR A 521 3.72 -62.49 -15.88
N VAL A 522 3.38 -63.62 -16.50
CA VAL A 522 2.88 -64.83 -15.85
C VAL A 522 3.88 -65.94 -16.14
N ASP A 523 4.53 -66.46 -15.09
CA ASP A 523 5.59 -67.48 -15.17
C ASP A 523 6.71 -67.13 -16.16
N GLY A 524 7.08 -65.85 -16.21
CA GLY A 524 8.13 -65.34 -17.09
C GLY A 524 7.68 -64.99 -18.51
N VAL A 525 6.44 -65.32 -18.90
CA VAL A 525 5.87 -64.94 -20.20
C VAL A 525 5.21 -63.57 -20.09
N GLY A 526 5.73 -62.59 -20.82
CA GLY A 526 5.30 -61.19 -20.77
C GLY A 526 4.22 -60.81 -21.78
N ARG A 527 3.30 -59.95 -21.38
CA ARG A 527 2.32 -59.26 -22.23
C ARG A 527 2.31 -57.77 -21.91
N ARG A 528 2.50 -56.94 -22.94
CA ARG A 528 2.38 -55.48 -22.84
C ARG A 528 0.94 -55.02 -23.05
N ILE A 529 0.47 -54.11 -22.21
CA ILE A 529 -0.81 -53.41 -22.32
C ILE A 529 -0.61 -51.90 -22.12
N SER A 530 -1.60 -51.09 -22.46
CA SER A 530 -1.59 -49.64 -22.20
C SER A 530 -2.42 -49.32 -20.96
N ALA A 531 -1.93 -48.40 -20.12
CA ALA A 531 -2.68 -47.88 -18.98
C ALA A 531 -3.64 -46.75 -19.39
N ASN A 532 -4.48 -46.97 -20.39
CA ASN A 532 -5.36 -45.94 -20.96
C ASN A 532 -6.81 -45.96 -20.44
N GLN A 533 -7.11 -46.80 -19.44
CA GLN A 533 -8.44 -46.88 -18.86
C GLN A 533 -8.71 -45.70 -17.92
N SER A 534 -9.98 -45.29 -17.84
CA SER A 534 -10.38 -44.12 -17.05
C SER A 534 -10.36 -44.39 -15.54
N ARG A 535 -9.69 -43.51 -14.80
CA ARG A 535 -9.57 -43.49 -13.33
C ARG A 535 -9.70 -42.06 -12.82
N SER A 536 -10.94 -41.68 -12.49
CA SER A 536 -11.27 -40.33 -12.03
C SER A 536 -10.62 -39.97 -10.68
N ASP A 537 -10.37 -40.97 -9.83
CA ASP A 537 -9.62 -40.83 -8.59
C ASP A 537 -8.16 -40.43 -8.83
N ILE A 538 -7.53 -40.96 -9.89
CA ILE A 538 -6.17 -40.58 -10.29
C ILE A 538 -6.14 -39.16 -10.87
N ALA A 539 -7.14 -38.80 -11.68
CA ALA A 539 -7.28 -37.41 -12.17
C ALA A 539 -7.47 -36.39 -11.04
N LYS A 540 -8.07 -36.77 -9.90
CA LYS A 540 -8.18 -35.87 -8.74
C LYS A 540 -6.82 -35.62 -8.07
N VAL A 541 -5.94 -36.60 -8.06
CA VAL A 541 -4.60 -36.49 -7.46
C VAL A 541 -3.61 -35.86 -8.44
N PHE A 542 -3.71 -36.17 -9.73
CA PHE A 542 -2.84 -35.70 -10.80
C PHE A 542 -3.64 -35.04 -11.95
N PRO A 543 -4.25 -33.85 -11.73
CA PRO A 543 -5.20 -33.27 -12.68
C PRO A 543 -4.66 -33.04 -14.09
N VAL A 544 -3.39 -32.68 -14.21
CA VAL A 544 -2.73 -32.39 -15.51
C VAL A 544 -2.53 -33.66 -16.35
N TYR A 545 -2.44 -34.83 -15.71
CA TYR A 545 -2.25 -36.12 -16.38
C TYR A 545 -3.58 -36.71 -16.86
N GLY A 546 -4.70 -36.28 -16.28
CA GLY A 546 -6.04 -36.74 -16.64
C GLY A 546 -6.38 -38.13 -16.09
N ALA A 547 -7.51 -38.69 -16.52
CA ALA A 547 -8.05 -39.94 -16.00
C ALA A 547 -7.52 -41.20 -16.70
N ALA A 548 -6.95 -41.08 -17.90
CA ALA A 548 -6.52 -42.21 -18.72
C ALA A 548 -5.18 -42.78 -18.25
N HIS A 549 -5.16 -43.36 -17.05
CA HIS A 549 -3.96 -43.93 -16.40
C HIS A 549 -4.24 -45.27 -15.68
N GLY A 550 -5.42 -45.84 -15.89
CA GLY A 550 -5.79 -47.17 -15.40
C GLY A 550 -5.43 -48.28 -16.38
N PHE A 551 -5.16 -49.49 -15.88
CA PHE A 551 -5.03 -50.69 -16.71
C PHE A 551 -5.94 -51.79 -16.20
N SER A 552 -6.47 -52.59 -17.13
CA SER A 552 -7.18 -53.83 -16.82
C SER A 552 -6.94 -54.84 -17.92
N THR A 553 -6.64 -56.08 -17.54
CA THR A 553 -6.45 -57.20 -18.47
C THR A 553 -6.75 -58.52 -17.78
N THR A 554 -7.09 -59.53 -18.56
CA THR A 554 -7.13 -60.93 -18.11
C THR A 554 -6.06 -61.69 -18.88
N VAL A 555 -5.18 -62.40 -18.14
CA VAL A 555 -4.16 -63.27 -18.72
C VAL A 555 -4.60 -64.71 -18.51
N ALA A 556 -4.76 -65.45 -19.60
CA ALA A 556 -5.10 -66.87 -19.53
C ALA A 556 -4.01 -67.63 -18.76
N ALA A 557 -4.43 -68.43 -17.79
CA ALA A 557 -3.57 -69.28 -16.97
C ALA A 557 -4.32 -70.59 -16.75
N LYS A 558 -3.59 -71.71 -16.77
CA LYS A 558 -4.16 -73.02 -16.45
C LYS A 558 -4.43 -73.11 -14.94
N PRO A 559 -5.16 -74.13 -14.45
CA PRO A 559 -5.17 -74.41 -13.03
C PRO A 559 -3.76 -74.69 -12.53
N GLY A 560 -3.38 -74.07 -11.41
CA GLY A 560 -2.04 -74.12 -10.86
C GLY A 560 -1.60 -72.88 -10.10
N SER A 561 -0.44 -72.99 -9.48
CA SER A 561 0.27 -71.88 -8.84
C SER A 561 1.07 -71.06 -9.87
N HIS A 562 0.73 -69.79 -10.05
CA HIS A 562 1.35 -68.91 -11.04
C HIS A 562 2.06 -67.71 -10.41
N LYS A 563 3.29 -67.43 -10.80
CA LYS A 563 4.00 -66.20 -10.40
C LYS A 563 3.64 -65.08 -11.37
N VAL A 564 2.96 -64.06 -10.85
CA VAL A 564 2.52 -62.88 -11.62
C VAL A 564 3.31 -61.65 -11.19
N CYS A 565 3.95 -60.97 -12.13
CA CYS A 565 4.63 -59.70 -11.89
C CYS A 565 4.13 -58.64 -12.87
N VAL A 566 3.78 -57.47 -12.34
CA VAL A 566 3.33 -56.31 -13.13
C VAL A 566 4.35 -55.19 -13.01
N TYR A 567 4.82 -54.70 -14.15
CA TYR A 567 5.80 -53.63 -14.26
C TYR A 567 5.20 -52.42 -14.97
N ALA A 568 5.44 -51.23 -14.46
CA ALA A 568 5.18 -50.01 -15.20
C ALA A 568 6.38 -49.72 -16.11
N ILE A 569 6.12 -49.34 -17.35
CA ILE A 569 7.17 -49.08 -18.34
C ILE A 569 7.42 -47.58 -18.43
N ASN A 570 8.66 -47.20 -18.12
CA ASN A 570 9.13 -45.82 -18.12
C ASN A 570 8.93 -45.16 -19.48
N ALA A 571 8.44 -43.93 -19.48
CA ALA A 571 8.30 -43.12 -20.67
C ALA A 571 8.80 -41.70 -20.39
N GLY A 572 9.87 -41.30 -21.08
CA GLY A 572 10.51 -40.01 -20.85
C GLY A 572 11.92 -40.18 -20.27
N ALA A 573 12.25 -39.38 -19.25
CA ALA A 573 13.54 -39.45 -18.60
C ALA A 573 13.62 -40.66 -17.67
N GLY A 574 14.84 -41.08 -17.31
CA GLY A 574 15.05 -42.30 -16.53
C GLY A 574 15.06 -43.57 -17.38
N THR A 575 15.41 -44.69 -16.73
CA THR A 575 15.62 -45.99 -17.37
C THR A 575 14.99 -47.15 -16.61
N THR A 576 14.32 -46.87 -15.48
CA THR A 576 13.86 -47.91 -14.57
C THR A 576 12.40 -48.24 -14.83
N ASN A 577 12.10 -49.52 -15.08
CA ASN A 577 10.74 -50.05 -15.15
C ASN A 577 10.40 -50.70 -13.80
N PRO A 578 9.70 -50.00 -12.87
CA PRO A 578 9.48 -50.53 -11.55
C PRO A 578 8.44 -51.66 -11.55
N ALA A 579 8.69 -52.69 -10.74
CA ALA A 579 7.66 -53.66 -10.41
C ALA A 579 6.60 -53.00 -9.53
N LEU A 580 5.37 -52.89 -10.03
CA LEU A 580 4.24 -52.40 -9.24
C LEU A 580 3.81 -53.43 -8.20
N LYS A 581 3.79 -54.72 -8.57
CA LYS A 581 3.52 -55.84 -7.67
C LYS A 581 3.98 -57.16 -8.30
N CYS A 582 4.57 -58.02 -7.48
CA CYS A 582 4.76 -59.45 -7.78
C CYS A 582 4.02 -60.28 -6.74
N ALA A 583 3.26 -61.28 -7.16
CA ALA A 583 2.53 -62.18 -6.28
C ALA A 583 2.38 -63.57 -6.91
N THR A 584 2.28 -64.59 -6.06
CA THR A 584 1.88 -65.93 -6.49
C THR A 584 0.36 -66.05 -6.40
N ILE A 585 -0.29 -66.37 -7.50
CA ILE A 585 -1.75 -66.50 -7.62
C ILE A 585 -2.08 -67.97 -7.87
N GLN A 586 -2.94 -68.54 -7.03
CA GLN A 586 -3.52 -69.85 -7.28
C GLN A 586 -4.71 -69.69 -8.22
N VAL A 587 -4.65 -70.35 -9.37
CA VAL A 587 -5.74 -70.43 -10.34
C VAL A 587 -6.33 -71.83 -10.21
N GLY A 588 -7.62 -71.94 -9.96
CA GLY A 588 -8.25 -73.22 -9.70
C GLY A 588 -9.22 -73.21 -8.52
N SER A 589 -9.82 -74.35 -8.25
CA SER A 589 -10.80 -74.65 -7.23
C SER A 589 -10.35 -75.86 -6.41
N ALA A 590 -10.53 -75.80 -5.09
CA ALA A 590 -10.11 -76.90 -4.22
C ALA A 590 -10.94 -78.17 -4.52
N PRO A 591 -10.32 -79.37 -4.40
CA PRO A 591 -11.05 -80.63 -4.48
C PRO A 591 -12.20 -80.69 -3.50
N VAL A 592 -13.25 -81.40 -3.87
CA VAL A 592 -14.37 -81.73 -2.99
C VAL A 592 -14.47 -83.24 -2.83
N GLY A 593 -14.84 -83.70 -1.65
CA GLY A 593 -14.94 -85.12 -1.35
C GLY A 593 -15.53 -85.40 0.01
N ALA A 594 -15.67 -86.69 0.33
CA ALA A 594 -16.06 -87.15 1.66
C ALA A 594 -15.30 -88.42 2.06
N PHE A 595 -14.97 -88.52 3.34
CA PHE A 595 -14.43 -89.72 3.95
C PHE A 595 -15.56 -90.56 4.58
N ASP A 596 -16.03 -91.56 3.84
CA ASP A 596 -17.26 -92.28 4.16
C ASP A 596 -17.07 -93.23 5.35
N SER A 597 -16.06 -94.12 5.29
CA SER A 597 -15.90 -95.19 6.29
C SER A 597 -14.44 -95.48 6.63
N ALA A 598 -14.21 -95.86 7.88
CA ALA A 598 -12.97 -96.50 8.34
C ALA A 598 -13.34 -97.63 9.30
N THR A 599 -13.07 -98.88 8.93
CA THR A 599 -13.52 -100.06 9.68
C THR A 599 -12.36 -101.03 9.87
N ALA A 600 -12.18 -101.54 11.09
CA ALA A 600 -11.19 -102.58 11.36
C ALA A 600 -11.58 -103.88 10.64
N VAL A 601 -10.63 -104.47 9.92
CA VAL A 601 -10.79 -105.72 9.17
C VAL A 601 -9.59 -106.63 9.43
N SER A 602 -9.70 -107.91 9.05
CA SER A 602 -8.54 -108.81 9.10
C SER A 602 -7.40 -108.26 8.25
N GLY A 603 -6.26 -107.97 8.87
CA GLY A 603 -5.07 -107.42 8.20
C GLY A 603 -4.96 -105.88 8.19
N GLY A 604 -5.87 -105.13 8.82
CA GLY A 604 -5.73 -103.67 9.00
C GLY A 604 -7.05 -102.89 9.08
N ILE A 605 -7.07 -101.71 8.45
CA ILE A 605 -8.24 -100.81 8.42
C ILE A 605 -8.68 -100.61 6.97
N ALA A 606 -9.91 -101.04 6.66
CA ALA A 606 -10.55 -100.79 5.38
C ALA A 606 -11.16 -99.38 5.37
N VAL A 607 -10.77 -98.56 4.40
CA VAL A 607 -11.21 -97.18 4.24
C VAL A 607 -11.89 -96.98 2.90
N SER A 608 -12.90 -96.11 2.86
CA SER A 608 -13.56 -95.73 1.61
C SER A 608 -14.04 -94.28 1.64
N GLY A 609 -14.18 -93.70 0.46
CA GLY A 609 -14.71 -92.36 0.27
C GLY A 609 -14.85 -92.01 -1.20
N TRP A 610 -14.99 -90.72 -1.49
CA TRP A 610 -14.92 -90.18 -2.84
C TRP A 610 -14.27 -88.79 -2.83
N ALA A 611 -13.67 -88.41 -3.95
CA ALA A 611 -13.16 -87.06 -4.16
C ALA A 611 -13.08 -86.74 -5.66
N TRP A 612 -13.22 -85.48 -6.02
CA TRP A 612 -12.94 -84.96 -7.35
C TRP A 612 -12.55 -83.50 -7.28
N ASP A 613 -11.93 -83.01 -8.34
CA ASP A 613 -11.46 -81.63 -8.45
C ASP A 613 -12.05 -81.06 -9.74
N ALA A 614 -12.67 -79.87 -9.66
CA ALA A 614 -13.31 -79.26 -10.82
C ALA A 614 -12.31 -78.68 -11.82
N ASP A 615 -11.04 -78.56 -11.43
CA ASP A 615 -9.96 -78.06 -12.27
C ASP A 615 -9.45 -79.10 -13.28
N THR A 616 -9.79 -80.37 -13.08
CA THR A 616 -9.31 -81.46 -13.93
C THR A 616 -10.37 -82.51 -14.19
N THR A 617 -10.37 -83.09 -15.38
CA THR A 617 -11.18 -84.28 -15.68
C THR A 617 -10.48 -85.58 -15.29
N ALA A 618 -9.17 -85.51 -14.98
CA ALA A 618 -8.37 -86.64 -14.53
C ALA A 618 -8.76 -87.07 -13.11
N LEU A 619 -8.43 -88.33 -12.78
CA LEU A 619 -8.58 -88.87 -11.44
C LEU A 619 -7.56 -88.22 -10.51
N ILE A 620 -8.00 -87.78 -9.33
CA ILE A 620 -7.14 -87.19 -8.31
C ILE A 620 -6.72 -88.22 -7.25
N PRO A 621 -5.55 -88.05 -6.62
CA PRO A 621 -5.16 -88.87 -5.47
C PRO A 621 -5.84 -88.41 -4.18
N VAL A 622 -5.93 -89.34 -3.22
CA VAL A 622 -6.32 -89.11 -1.83
C VAL A 622 -5.23 -89.70 -0.94
N ASP A 623 -4.67 -88.86 -0.06
CA ASP A 623 -3.74 -89.30 0.97
C ASP A 623 -4.53 -89.74 2.20
N VAL A 624 -4.40 -91.01 2.57
CA VAL A 624 -4.96 -91.55 3.80
C VAL A 624 -3.85 -91.75 4.82
N THR A 625 -3.93 -91.07 5.95
CA THR A 625 -2.96 -91.21 7.05
C THR A 625 -3.50 -92.13 8.13
N VAL A 626 -2.66 -93.03 8.65
CA VAL A 626 -2.91 -93.79 9.89
C VAL A 626 -1.82 -93.41 10.87
N ASP A 627 -2.20 -92.80 12.00
CA ASP A 627 -1.29 -92.24 13.02
C ASP A 627 -0.16 -91.38 12.42
N GLY A 628 -0.50 -90.57 11.42
CA GLY A 628 0.43 -89.67 10.74
C GLY A 628 1.22 -90.30 9.58
N LYS A 629 1.17 -91.63 9.36
CA LYS A 629 1.81 -92.28 8.21
C LYS A 629 0.88 -92.31 7.00
N ALA A 630 1.26 -91.63 5.92
CA ALA A 630 0.44 -91.49 4.71
C ALA A 630 0.55 -92.68 3.74
N THR A 631 -0.59 -93.08 3.17
CA THR A 631 -0.71 -93.98 2.01
C THR A 631 -1.54 -93.26 0.95
N ARG A 632 -1.00 -93.13 -0.28
CA ARG A 632 -1.69 -92.46 -1.39
C ARG A 632 -2.52 -93.45 -2.19
N VAL A 633 -3.78 -93.10 -2.46
CA VAL A 633 -4.75 -93.91 -3.20
C VAL A 633 -5.33 -93.08 -4.33
N GLN A 634 -5.44 -93.64 -5.53
CA GLN A 634 -6.08 -92.94 -6.65
C GLN A 634 -7.59 -93.12 -6.60
N THR A 635 -8.34 -92.05 -6.88
CA THR A 635 -9.77 -92.17 -7.18
C THR A 635 -9.99 -93.00 -8.45
N GLY A 636 -11.14 -93.65 -8.59
CA GLY A 636 -11.46 -94.47 -9.77
C GLY A 636 -12.59 -95.47 -9.57
N ALA A 637 -12.99 -95.74 -8.32
CA ALA A 637 -14.13 -96.59 -8.03
C ALA A 637 -15.45 -95.91 -8.45
N VAL A 638 -16.41 -96.71 -8.91
CA VAL A 638 -17.70 -96.20 -9.39
C VAL A 638 -18.57 -95.77 -8.21
N ARG A 639 -19.05 -94.52 -8.24
CA ARG A 639 -19.98 -93.94 -7.26
C ARG A 639 -21.14 -93.25 -7.97
N ALA A 640 -22.18 -94.01 -8.27
CA ALA A 640 -23.35 -93.53 -9.02
C ALA A 640 -24.20 -92.52 -8.21
N ASP A 641 -24.17 -92.63 -6.88
CA ASP A 641 -24.72 -91.67 -5.94
C ASP A 641 -24.03 -90.31 -6.04
N VAL A 642 -22.70 -90.29 -6.06
CA VAL A 642 -21.89 -89.06 -6.20
C VAL A 642 -22.11 -88.42 -7.57
N ALA A 643 -22.12 -89.20 -8.65
CA ALA A 643 -22.38 -88.68 -9.99
C ALA A 643 -23.79 -88.10 -10.16
N ARG A 644 -24.78 -88.59 -9.40
CA ARG A 644 -26.14 -88.03 -9.39
C ARG A 644 -26.21 -86.71 -8.61
N ALA A 645 -25.48 -86.61 -7.49
CA ALA A 645 -25.42 -85.40 -6.68
C ALA A 645 -24.51 -84.30 -7.30
N HIS A 646 -23.47 -84.71 -8.01
CA HIS A 646 -22.50 -83.85 -8.69
C HIS A 646 -22.33 -84.29 -10.16
N PRO A 647 -23.25 -83.87 -11.06
CA PRO A 647 -23.27 -84.33 -12.45
C PRO A 647 -21.99 -84.05 -13.24
N THR A 648 -21.29 -82.97 -12.91
CA THR A 648 -20.03 -82.56 -13.55
C THR A 648 -18.82 -83.38 -13.10
N ALA A 649 -18.93 -84.12 -11.98
CA ALA A 649 -17.83 -84.89 -11.43
C ALA A 649 -17.52 -86.14 -12.27
N GLY A 650 -18.52 -86.80 -12.84
CA GLY A 650 -18.38 -88.10 -13.50
C GLY A 650 -18.52 -89.30 -12.54
N ARG A 651 -18.60 -90.53 -13.09
CA ARG A 651 -18.97 -91.74 -12.32
C ARG A 651 -17.85 -92.40 -11.51
N GLN A 652 -16.58 -92.16 -11.85
CA GLN A 652 -15.42 -92.84 -11.27
C GLN A 652 -14.68 -91.93 -10.30
N ARG A 653 -15.29 -91.60 -9.16
CA ARG A 653 -14.74 -90.67 -8.16
C ARG A 653 -14.60 -91.26 -6.76
N GLY A 654 -14.99 -92.52 -6.59
CA GLY A 654 -14.77 -93.25 -5.35
C GLY A 654 -13.32 -93.70 -5.19
N TRP A 655 -12.92 -93.94 -3.95
CA TRP A 655 -11.66 -94.59 -3.60
C TRP A 655 -11.91 -95.56 -2.45
N THR A 656 -11.14 -96.65 -2.42
CA THR A 656 -11.15 -97.63 -1.33
C THR A 656 -9.76 -98.24 -1.22
N THR A 657 -9.31 -98.52 -0.01
CA THR A 657 -8.07 -99.27 0.24
C THR A 657 -8.12 -99.93 1.61
N THR A 658 -7.23 -100.89 1.85
CA THR A 658 -6.99 -101.45 3.19
C THR A 658 -5.58 -101.10 3.60
N ILE A 659 -5.43 -100.41 4.74
CA ILE A 659 -4.13 -100.00 5.28
C ILE A 659 -3.80 -100.90 6.45
N THR A 660 -2.64 -101.57 6.41
CA THR A 660 -2.17 -102.42 7.49
C THR A 660 -1.98 -101.61 8.78
N ALA A 661 -2.53 -102.09 9.88
CA ALA A 661 -2.43 -101.49 11.21
C ALA A 661 -2.29 -102.61 12.25
N THR A 662 -1.57 -102.34 13.33
CA THR A 662 -1.44 -103.27 14.47
C THR A 662 -2.71 -103.26 15.32
N ALA A 663 -2.81 -104.15 16.31
CA ALA A 663 -3.87 -104.03 17.32
C ALA A 663 -3.67 -102.72 18.11
N GLY A 664 -4.75 -101.97 18.33
CA GLY A 664 -4.69 -100.65 18.96
C GLY A 664 -5.76 -99.68 18.48
N THR A 665 -5.79 -98.50 19.09
CA THR A 665 -6.62 -97.37 18.64
C THR A 665 -5.81 -96.52 17.68
N HIS A 666 -6.31 -96.35 16.47
CA HIS A 666 -5.66 -95.61 15.40
C HIS A 666 -6.49 -94.40 14.99
N GLN A 667 -5.84 -93.29 14.67
CA GLN A 667 -6.46 -92.14 14.02
C GLN A 667 -6.24 -92.23 12.51
N VAL A 668 -7.34 -92.26 11.76
CA VAL A 668 -7.30 -92.35 10.30
C VAL A 668 -7.85 -91.06 9.71
N CYS A 669 -7.09 -90.35 8.89
CA CYS A 669 -7.54 -89.14 8.20
C CYS A 669 -7.40 -89.31 6.69
N ALA A 670 -8.25 -88.62 5.92
CA ALA A 670 -8.14 -88.59 4.47
C ALA A 670 -8.08 -87.15 3.96
N THR A 671 -7.20 -86.89 2.99
CA THR A 671 -7.01 -85.59 2.34
C THR A 671 -6.99 -85.78 0.84
N ALA A 672 -7.94 -85.16 0.12
CA ALA A 672 -7.93 -85.14 -1.34
C ALA A 672 -6.81 -84.22 -1.84
N VAL A 673 -5.96 -84.71 -2.73
CA VAL A 673 -4.86 -83.92 -3.30
C VAL A 673 -5.39 -83.03 -4.41
N ASP A 674 -5.05 -81.74 -4.32
CA ASP A 674 -5.45 -80.72 -5.28
C ASP A 674 -4.65 -80.83 -6.59
N ALA A 675 -5.37 -80.85 -7.72
CA ALA A 675 -4.78 -80.98 -9.05
C ALA A 675 -3.98 -79.74 -9.47
N SER A 676 -4.27 -78.57 -8.87
CA SER A 676 -3.53 -77.31 -9.04
C SER A 676 -2.22 -77.26 -8.23
N GLY A 677 -1.96 -78.27 -7.38
CA GLY A 677 -0.76 -78.32 -6.54
C GLY A 677 -0.85 -77.46 -5.26
N SER A 678 -2.05 -76.97 -4.93
CA SER A 678 -2.33 -76.31 -3.66
C SER A 678 -2.40 -77.31 -2.48
N SER A 679 -2.61 -76.82 -1.25
CA SER A 679 -2.83 -77.72 -0.11
C SER A 679 -4.13 -78.49 -0.29
N GLY A 680 -4.06 -79.82 -0.29
CA GLY A 680 -5.21 -80.69 -0.49
C GLY A 680 -6.36 -80.47 0.50
N THR A 681 -7.58 -80.87 0.12
CA THR A 681 -8.79 -80.75 0.93
C THR A 681 -8.89 -81.86 1.96
N ALA A 682 -8.89 -81.52 3.25
CA ALA A 682 -9.15 -82.49 4.31
C ALA A 682 -10.60 -83.02 4.22
N LEU A 683 -10.74 -84.33 4.07
CA LEU A 683 -12.04 -85.02 3.98
C LEU A 683 -12.57 -85.48 5.34
N GLY A 684 -11.75 -85.35 6.40
CA GLY A 684 -12.08 -85.68 7.79
C GLY A 684 -11.20 -86.78 8.37
N CYS A 685 -11.38 -87.03 9.67
CA CYS A 685 -10.70 -88.08 10.42
C CYS A 685 -11.70 -88.97 11.17
N LYS A 686 -11.35 -90.25 11.38
CA LYS A 686 -12.12 -91.23 12.15
C LYS A 686 -11.17 -92.01 13.07
N SER A 687 -11.62 -92.34 14.28
CA SER A 687 -10.88 -93.22 15.19
C SER A 687 -11.34 -94.66 15.02
N VAL A 688 -10.41 -95.60 14.89
CA VAL A 688 -10.69 -97.02 14.65
C VAL A 688 -9.91 -97.88 15.65
N VAL A 689 -10.60 -98.82 16.29
CA VAL A 689 -9.97 -99.80 17.17
C VAL A 689 -9.78 -101.10 16.41
N VAL A 690 -8.52 -101.48 16.17
CA VAL A 690 -8.12 -102.77 15.57
C VAL A 690 -7.87 -103.74 16.72
N ARG A 691 -8.50 -104.92 16.67
CA ARG A 691 -8.42 -105.94 17.73
C ARG A 691 -7.49 -107.07 17.36
#